data_AF-A0A2E0UWF7-F1
#
_entry.id   AF-A0A2E0UWF7-F1
#
_cell.length_a   1.000
_cell.length_b   1.000
_cell.length_c   1.000
_cell.angle_alpha   90.00
_cell.angle_beta   90.00
_cell.angle_gamma   90.00
#
_symmetry.space_group_name_H-M   'P 1'
#
loop_
_entity.id
_entity.type
_entity.pdbx_description
1 polymer ?
#
loop_
_entity_poly.entity_id
_entity_poly.type
_entity_poly.pdbx_seq_one_letter_code
_entity_poly.pdbx_strand_id
1 'polypeptide(L)'
;MIPLKLSITGFLSYQQQVNIDFQDVHLACISGANGAGKSSILDAITWVLFGFARSKNDAVINQRCQAAEICLEFEYEHQRYRITRSKVENKPQVLEFNLYHSENHTWRPLTEHNISETQKRIISILRMDYDTFTNASFFLQGKADQFTQLSPGPRKEILSNILGLEVWEEYRIDAREKRRSLEQTQQRYLNLIEEIRKELAEEPEIKQRIKKFKSDLQNAQTLNTTLGQLVEQSKQLQNAKETALHQIENLKQSLHNKNKQRTEWSEKLAAHLDDKQKYEVILNNESEILREYNQWKTYRDQLEEVQNQADQYYKLEQLSNLAKQEINTEEARLKADFRNLSAESEHIQKIQTELPILLEKSTALTEKINSAETLLNQREETQSKLEDLQNQFSTKQSELKQTTLAYQNLRDQYQDFHQAGPECPFCSQPLTPDHREKYEKHLTEIGQDLKVQKTNLETEVTAIQTSIKEYRETLQNLNRVQQEFHQLQNQRTAFQTQITQIQDTIKHWLDNKAAVFKDVSQKLEKENFATEARLTLKDLAEQMKTLGYDVETHQNLKSLEANHRSSENQYRELEIAKAALNPILEQIKDREEAIQLLKQEINQDQTHLVQLETEFDTLYKDIPDSKQLQNELDQNQIDINRLHQFIGAENQKINYLQQKRVDQSDYQQKNDEMVIQISRYQKLEEAFGKNGIPALLIEQALPEIENHANEYLERLTNGLMSIKFQTQSEYKDKKRTDKKETLDILISDQSGDYRAYELFSGGEAFRINFSIRLALSQVLARRAGARLQTLVIDEGFGSQDLEGRQRLVEAINLVQKDFERILVITHLEELKDAFPTRIEVQKTLQGSFVEVTTR
;
A
#
# COMPACT_ATOMS: atom_id res chain seq x y z
N MET A 1 59.06 -10.27 -17.19
CA MET A 1 59.06 -10.19 -18.66
C MET A 1 60.43 -10.63 -19.15
N ILE A 2 60.46 -11.58 -20.08
CA ILE A 2 61.65 -12.22 -20.64
C ILE A 2 61.49 -12.18 -22.17
N PRO A 3 62.25 -11.36 -22.92
CA PRO A 3 62.09 -11.29 -24.38
C PRO A 3 62.57 -12.60 -25.00
N LEU A 4 61.78 -13.19 -25.89
CA LEU A 4 62.08 -14.46 -26.58
C LEU A 4 62.54 -14.21 -28.01
N LYS A 5 61.80 -13.42 -28.78
CA LYS A 5 62.11 -13.09 -30.18
C LYS A 5 61.74 -11.65 -30.48
N LEU A 6 62.59 -10.95 -31.23
CA LEU A 6 62.34 -9.59 -31.67
C LEU A 6 62.56 -9.48 -33.18
N SER A 7 61.52 -9.08 -33.90
CA SER A 7 61.58 -8.73 -35.32
C SER A 7 61.49 -7.22 -35.47
N ILE A 8 62.42 -6.60 -36.19
CA ILE A 8 62.51 -5.16 -36.42
C ILE A 8 62.56 -4.89 -37.93
N THR A 9 61.65 -4.07 -38.44
CA THR A 9 61.63 -3.66 -39.85
C THR A 9 61.34 -2.16 -39.96
N GLY A 10 62.09 -1.43 -40.79
CA GLY A 10 61.85 -0.01 -41.07
C GLY A 10 61.94 0.95 -39.88
N PHE A 11 62.54 0.52 -38.77
CA PHE A 11 62.62 1.25 -37.50
C PHE A 11 64.02 1.82 -37.25
N LEU A 12 64.11 3.13 -37.01
CA LEU A 12 65.35 3.86 -36.74
C LEU A 12 66.49 3.54 -37.72
N SER A 13 67.43 2.66 -37.34
CA SER A 13 68.62 2.30 -38.14
C SER A 13 68.46 0.99 -38.92
N TYR A 14 67.35 0.28 -38.74
CA TYR A 14 67.00 -0.99 -39.38
C TYR A 14 66.05 -0.74 -40.56
N GLN A 15 66.53 -0.89 -41.81
CA GLN A 15 65.69 -0.68 -43.00
C GLN A 15 65.01 -1.98 -43.45
N GLN A 16 65.77 -3.09 -43.48
CA GLN A 16 65.26 -4.43 -43.77
C GLN A 16 64.85 -5.16 -42.49
N GLN A 17 64.10 -6.25 -42.63
CA GLN A 17 63.69 -7.08 -41.51
C GLN A 17 64.90 -7.77 -40.87
N VAL A 18 65.05 -7.57 -39.55
CA VAL A 18 66.04 -8.23 -38.72
C VAL A 18 65.33 -9.00 -37.62
N ASN A 19 65.68 -10.29 -37.46
CA ASN A 19 65.16 -11.16 -36.41
C ASN A 19 66.27 -11.46 -35.40
N ILE A 20 66.01 -11.21 -34.13
CA ILE A 20 66.90 -11.49 -33.01
C ILE A 20 66.23 -12.55 -32.14
N ASP A 21 66.90 -13.70 -31.98
CA ASP A 21 66.46 -14.76 -31.08
C ASP A 21 67.19 -14.64 -29.74
N PHE A 22 66.42 -14.59 -28.65
CA PHE A 22 66.92 -14.46 -27.29
C PHE A 22 66.76 -15.75 -26.48
N GLN A 23 66.14 -16.81 -27.00
CA GLN A 23 65.73 -17.99 -26.21
C GLN A 23 66.88 -18.62 -25.43
N ASP A 24 68.04 -18.79 -26.07
CA ASP A 24 69.24 -19.38 -25.46
C ASP A 24 70.23 -18.35 -24.87
N VAL A 25 69.80 -17.09 -24.77
CA VAL A 25 70.67 -15.98 -24.35
C VAL A 25 70.40 -15.63 -22.89
N HIS A 26 71.29 -16.00 -21.97
CA HIS A 26 71.17 -15.60 -20.56
C HIS A 26 71.89 -14.26 -20.28
N LEU A 27 73.13 -14.12 -20.75
CA LEU A 27 73.95 -12.91 -20.59
C LEU A 27 74.61 -12.60 -21.94
N ALA A 28 74.25 -11.45 -22.54
CA ALA A 28 74.81 -11.04 -23.82
C ALA A 28 75.33 -9.61 -23.84
N CYS A 29 76.40 -9.42 -24.61
CA CYS A 29 76.90 -8.10 -24.98
C CYS A 29 76.38 -7.71 -26.38
N ILE A 30 75.63 -6.61 -26.48
CA ILE A 30 75.27 -5.97 -27.75
C ILE A 30 76.40 -5.01 -28.13
N SER A 31 77.13 -5.33 -29.21
CA SER A 31 78.34 -4.61 -29.60
C SER A 31 78.32 -4.19 -31.07
N GLY A 32 79.09 -3.16 -31.44
CA GLY A 32 79.06 -2.56 -32.77
C GLY A 32 79.55 -1.11 -32.76
N ALA A 33 79.85 -0.53 -33.92
CA ALA A 33 80.35 0.83 -34.04
C ALA A 33 79.35 1.88 -33.51
N ASN A 34 79.83 3.09 -33.19
CA ASN A 34 78.94 4.18 -32.80
C ASN A 34 77.99 4.54 -33.94
N GLY A 35 76.70 4.67 -33.64
CA GLY A 35 75.66 4.88 -34.65
C GLY A 35 75.34 3.67 -35.54
N ALA A 36 75.77 2.45 -35.15
CA ALA A 36 75.43 1.21 -35.84
C ALA A 36 74.02 0.67 -35.53
N GLY A 37 73.29 1.24 -34.56
CA GLY A 37 71.91 0.81 -34.24
C GLY A 37 71.76 -0.07 -32.99
N LYS A 38 72.80 -0.19 -32.15
CA LYS A 38 72.77 -0.97 -30.90
C LYS A 38 71.60 -0.59 -29.98
N SER A 39 71.56 0.67 -29.56
CA SER A 39 70.52 1.19 -28.66
C SER A 39 69.15 1.27 -29.35
N SER A 40 69.08 1.21 -30.69
CA SER A 40 67.81 1.09 -31.43
C SER A 40 67.10 -0.26 -31.20
N ILE A 41 67.82 -1.31 -30.77
CA ILE A 41 67.21 -2.59 -30.38
C ILE A 41 66.39 -2.41 -29.10
N LEU A 42 66.93 -1.67 -28.12
CA LEU A 42 66.21 -1.41 -26.87
C LEU A 42 65.04 -0.47 -27.08
N ASP A 43 65.24 0.56 -27.91
CA ASP A 43 64.17 1.46 -28.33
C ASP A 43 63.02 0.69 -28.98
N ALA A 44 63.33 -0.38 -29.74
CA ALA A 44 62.31 -1.24 -30.33
C ALA A 44 61.51 -1.99 -29.26
N ILE A 45 62.17 -2.51 -28.22
CA ILE A 45 61.53 -3.20 -27.09
C ILE A 45 60.66 -2.22 -26.28
N THR A 46 61.14 -1.03 -25.95
CA THR A 46 60.34 -0.05 -25.20
C THR A 46 59.18 0.47 -26.04
N TRP A 47 59.38 0.67 -27.34
CA TRP A 47 58.35 1.17 -28.24
C TRP A 47 57.24 0.14 -28.48
N VAL A 48 57.58 -1.13 -28.68
CA VAL A 48 56.55 -2.17 -28.85
C VAL A 48 55.72 -2.36 -27.57
N LEU A 49 56.35 -2.38 -26.39
CA LEU A 49 55.67 -2.53 -25.09
C LEU A 49 54.82 -1.32 -24.69
N PHE A 50 55.36 -0.11 -24.80
CA PHE A 50 54.76 1.10 -24.21
C PHE A 50 54.37 2.17 -25.22
N GLY A 51 54.84 2.06 -26.47
CA GLY A 51 54.65 3.10 -27.49
C GLY A 51 55.65 4.24 -27.45
N PHE A 52 56.61 4.18 -26.55
CA PHE A 52 57.63 5.20 -26.38
C PHE A 52 59.03 4.61 -26.62
N ALA A 53 59.81 5.29 -27.44
CA ALA A 53 61.24 5.06 -27.59
C ALA A 53 62.01 6.11 -26.77
N ARG A 54 63.11 6.67 -27.29
CA ARG A 54 63.89 7.72 -26.59
C ARG A 54 63.16 9.05 -26.42
N SER A 55 62.22 9.35 -27.30
CA SER A 55 61.37 10.54 -27.26
C SER A 55 59.91 10.15 -27.46
N LYS A 56 58.98 11.00 -27.01
CA LYS A 56 57.53 10.84 -27.24
C LYS A 56 57.11 11.17 -28.68
N ASN A 57 58.06 11.45 -29.58
CA ASN A 57 57.77 11.88 -30.95
C ASN A 57 57.63 10.68 -31.89
N ASP A 58 56.69 10.76 -32.83
CA ASP A 58 56.35 9.76 -33.86
C ASP A 58 57.47 9.49 -34.90
N ALA A 59 58.64 10.11 -34.78
CA ALA A 59 59.77 9.98 -35.70
C ALA A 59 60.57 8.68 -35.48
N VAL A 60 59.86 7.54 -35.49
CA VAL A 60 60.43 6.20 -35.29
C VAL A 60 60.69 5.45 -36.61
N ILE A 61 60.06 5.89 -37.70
CA ILE A 61 60.25 5.33 -39.04
C ILE A 61 61.62 5.78 -39.59
N ASN A 62 62.40 4.85 -40.15
CA ASN A 62 63.62 5.19 -40.87
C ASN A 62 63.28 6.09 -42.07
N GLN A 63 64.07 7.16 -42.30
CA GLN A 63 63.84 8.13 -43.39
C GLN A 63 63.78 7.52 -44.80
N ARG A 64 64.27 6.29 -45.00
CA ARG A 64 64.25 5.57 -46.29
C ARG A 64 63.13 4.54 -46.39
N CYS A 65 62.26 4.44 -45.39
CA CYS A 65 61.16 3.49 -45.30
C CYS A 65 59.81 4.23 -45.18
N GLN A 66 58.73 3.60 -45.64
CA GLN A 66 57.37 4.14 -45.53
C GLN A 66 56.58 3.57 -44.34
N ALA A 67 57.14 2.56 -43.67
CA ALA A 67 56.54 1.91 -42.51
C ALA A 67 57.60 1.35 -41.58
N ALA A 68 57.30 1.32 -40.29
CA ALA A 68 58.05 0.60 -39.27
C ALA A 68 57.14 -0.48 -38.66
N GLU A 69 57.68 -1.67 -38.43
CA GLU A 69 57.00 -2.75 -37.74
C GLU A 69 57.95 -3.43 -36.77
N ILE A 70 57.49 -3.61 -35.53
CA ILE A 70 58.21 -4.34 -34.50
C ILE A 70 57.29 -5.41 -33.94
N CYS A 71 57.78 -6.65 -33.90
CA CYS A 71 57.10 -7.76 -33.26
C CYS A 71 58.00 -8.31 -32.15
N LEU A 72 57.47 -8.34 -30.93
CA LEU A 72 58.15 -8.87 -29.75
C LEU A 72 57.35 -10.02 -29.17
N GLU A 73 57.98 -11.19 -29.12
CA GLU A 73 57.52 -12.32 -28.33
C GLU A 73 58.24 -12.31 -27.00
N PHE A 74 57.51 -12.50 -25.90
CA PHE A 74 58.09 -12.52 -24.56
C PHE A 74 57.33 -13.47 -23.64
N GLU A 75 58.00 -13.90 -22.58
CA GLU A 75 57.40 -14.67 -21.50
C GLU A 75 57.17 -13.78 -20.27
N TYR A 76 56.01 -13.94 -19.64
CA TYR A 76 55.65 -13.29 -18.38
C TYR A 76 54.73 -14.21 -17.59
N GLU A 77 55.06 -14.45 -16.31
CA GLU A 77 54.31 -15.39 -15.44
C GLU A 77 54.00 -16.74 -16.10
N HIS A 78 55.01 -17.35 -16.73
CA HIS A 78 54.92 -18.64 -17.44
C HIS A 78 53.95 -18.68 -18.62
N GLN A 79 53.51 -17.51 -19.09
CA GLN A 79 52.70 -17.35 -20.29
C GLN A 79 53.50 -16.63 -21.38
N ARG A 80 53.31 -17.06 -22.64
CA ARG A 80 53.96 -16.43 -23.80
C ARG A 80 53.02 -15.45 -24.46
N TYR A 81 53.52 -14.25 -24.69
CA TYR A 81 52.81 -13.15 -25.30
C TYR A 81 53.52 -12.69 -26.57
N ARG A 82 52.75 -12.11 -27.50
CA ARG A 82 53.27 -11.46 -28.70
C ARG A 82 52.62 -10.10 -28.84
N ILE A 83 53.43 -9.05 -28.93
CA ILE A 83 52.98 -7.71 -29.27
C ILE A 83 53.57 -7.34 -30.64
N THR A 84 52.70 -6.94 -31.56
CA THR A 84 53.08 -6.38 -32.85
C THR A 84 52.65 -4.93 -32.87
N ARG A 85 53.60 -4.02 -33.09
CA ARG A 85 53.33 -2.59 -33.26
C ARG A 85 53.82 -2.17 -34.63
N SER A 86 52.94 -1.60 -35.44
CA SER A 86 53.30 -1.07 -36.77
C SER A 86 52.85 0.38 -36.93
N LYS A 87 53.66 1.16 -37.64
CA LYS A 87 53.40 2.57 -37.93
C LYS A 87 53.74 2.81 -39.39
N VAL A 88 52.73 3.10 -40.20
CA VAL A 88 52.88 3.49 -41.60
C VAL A 88 52.82 5.02 -41.68
N GLU A 89 53.63 5.61 -42.54
CA GLU A 89 53.62 7.05 -42.79
C GLU A 89 52.20 7.52 -43.16
N ASN A 90 51.75 8.62 -42.53
CA ASN A 90 50.40 9.18 -42.71
C ASN A 90 49.22 8.25 -42.36
N LYS A 91 49.44 7.17 -41.61
CA LYS A 91 48.39 6.30 -41.06
C LYS A 91 48.45 6.20 -39.54
N PRO A 92 47.32 5.90 -38.88
CA PRO A 92 47.32 5.58 -37.45
C PRO A 92 48.21 4.37 -37.18
N GLN A 93 48.83 4.37 -36.01
CA GLN A 93 49.60 3.22 -35.53
C GLN A 93 48.66 2.01 -35.37
N VAL A 94 49.16 0.80 -35.59
CA VAL A 94 48.45 -0.44 -35.28
C VAL A 94 49.15 -1.10 -34.11
N LEU A 95 48.37 -1.63 -33.16
CA LEU A 95 48.87 -2.39 -32.01
C LEU A 95 48.05 -3.67 -31.91
N GLU A 96 48.73 -4.80 -32.04
CA GLU A 96 48.17 -6.12 -31.83
C GLU A 96 48.82 -6.74 -30.61
N PHE A 97 48.02 -7.39 -29.77
CA PHE A 97 48.49 -8.08 -28.58
C PHE A 97 47.85 -9.46 -28.52
N ASN A 98 48.67 -10.50 -28.37
CA ASN A 98 48.24 -11.89 -28.44
C ASN A 98 48.83 -12.72 -27.29
N LEU A 99 48.08 -13.72 -26.84
CA LEU A 99 48.48 -14.73 -25.87
C LEU A 99 48.63 -16.09 -26.57
N TYR A 100 49.73 -16.79 -26.30
CA TYR A 100 49.98 -18.13 -26.84
C TYR A 100 49.21 -19.18 -26.02
N HIS A 101 48.41 -20.00 -26.70
CA HIS A 101 47.78 -21.19 -26.11
C HIS A 101 48.65 -22.42 -26.38
N SER A 102 49.23 -23.00 -25.32
CA SER A 102 50.12 -24.16 -25.41
C SER A 102 49.44 -25.44 -25.89
N GLU A 103 48.15 -25.64 -25.58
CA GLU A 103 47.40 -26.86 -25.93
C GLU A 103 47.12 -26.99 -27.43
N ASN A 104 46.83 -25.87 -28.11
CA ASN A 104 46.45 -25.86 -29.53
C ASN A 104 47.50 -25.24 -30.45
N HIS A 105 48.64 -24.79 -29.89
CA HIS A 105 49.71 -24.09 -30.60
C HIS A 105 49.25 -22.84 -31.39
N THR A 106 48.21 -22.13 -30.91
CA THR A 106 47.63 -20.94 -31.57
C THR A 106 47.80 -19.66 -30.74
N TRP A 107 47.70 -18.52 -31.41
CA TRP A 107 47.69 -17.19 -30.79
C TRP A 107 46.24 -16.71 -30.61
N ARG A 108 45.85 -16.40 -29.38
CA ARG A 108 44.57 -15.79 -29.05
C ARG A 108 44.72 -14.27 -28.97
N PRO A 109 43.89 -13.48 -29.67
CA PRO A 109 43.94 -12.02 -29.57
C PRO A 109 43.50 -11.55 -28.19
N LEU A 110 44.32 -10.69 -27.60
CA LEU A 110 44.05 -9.86 -26.43
C LEU A 110 43.95 -8.37 -26.79
N THR A 111 43.96 -8.05 -28.10
CA THR A 111 43.77 -6.70 -28.63
C THR A 111 42.35 -6.20 -28.30
N GLU A 112 42.25 -4.98 -27.79
CA GLU A 112 40.99 -4.29 -27.48
C GLU A 112 40.51 -3.43 -28.65
N HIS A 113 39.35 -2.77 -28.49
CA HIS A 113 38.73 -1.94 -29.53
C HIS A 113 39.60 -0.76 -30.00
N ASN A 114 40.46 -0.23 -29.11
CA ASN A 114 41.39 0.83 -29.45
C ASN A 114 42.79 0.58 -28.85
N ILE A 115 43.79 1.28 -29.39
CA ILE A 115 45.19 1.04 -29.03
C ILE A 115 45.45 1.40 -27.56
N SER A 116 44.76 2.39 -26.96
CA SER A 116 45.03 2.69 -25.56
C SER A 116 44.28 1.80 -24.56
N GLU A 117 43.13 1.23 -24.87
CA GLU A 117 42.60 0.12 -24.09
C GLU A 117 43.54 -1.08 -24.17
N THR A 118 44.06 -1.38 -25.37
CA THR A 118 45.09 -2.41 -25.57
C THR A 118 46.36 -2.07 -24.79
N GLN A 119 46.78 -0.80 -24.77
CA GLN A 119 47.94 -0.33 -24.00
C GLN A 119 47.71 -0.45 -22.50
N LYS A 120 46.52 -0.08 -22.01
CA LYS A 120 46.12 -0.26 -20.61
C LYS A 120 46.14 -1.73 -20.23
N ARG A 121 45.70 -2.61 -21.11
CA ARG A 121 45.74 -4.07 -20.92
C ARG A 121 47.17 -4.61 -20.89
N ILE A 122 48.06 -4.11 -21.75
CA ILE A 122 49.49 -4.45 -21.71
C ILE A 122 50.09 -3.99 -20.37
N ILE A 123 49.83 -2.74 -19.95
CA ILE A 123 50.35 -2.19 -18.68
C ILE A 123 49.79 -2.94 -17.48
N SER A 124 48.50 -3.31 -17.47
CA SER A 124 47.89 -4.04 -16.35
C SER A 124 48.39 -5.48 -16.23
N ILE A 125 48.70 -6.14 -17.36
CA ILE A 125 49.34 -7.47 -17.35
C ILE A 125 50.80 -7.36 -16.92
N LEU A 126 51.55 -6.39 -17.43
CA LEU A 126 52.94 -6.18 -17.01
C LEU A 126 53.05 -5.64 -15.57
N ARG A 127 51.96 -5.06 -15.04
CA ARG A 127 51.85 -4.33 -13.76
C ARG A 127 52.93 -3.26 -13.60
N MET A 128 53.22 -2.59 -14.71
CA MET A 128 54.33 -1.65 -14.80
C MET A 128 54.09 -0.68 -15.93
N ASP A 129 54.26 0.61 -15.65
CA ASP A 129 54.27 1.65 -16.66
C ASP A 129 55.68 1.87 -17.24
N TYR A 130 55.77 2.71 -18.27
CA TYR A 130 57.03 3.02 -18.94
C TYR A 130 58.08 3.63 -17.99
N ASP A 131 57.66 4.52 -17.09
CA ASP A 131 58.57 5.19 -16.17
C ASP A 131 59.12 4.20 -15.13
N THR A 132 58.30 3.30 -14.60
CA THR A 132 58.77 2.25 -13.68
C THR A 132 59.69 1.27 -14.41
N PHE A 133 59.36 0.88 -15.65
CA PHE A 133 60.17 -0.03 -16.46
C PHE A 133 61.57 0.52 -16.78
N THR A 134 61.65 1.80 -17.15
CA THR A 134 62.92 2.49 -17.47
C THR A 134 63.71 2.95 -16.25
N ASN A 135 63.05 3.25 -15.13
CA ASN A 135 63.78 3.61 -13.90
C ASN A 135 64.30 2.40 -13.16
N ALA A 136 63.65 1.24 -13.28
CA ALA A 136 64.04 0.06 -12.53
C ALA A 136 64.95 -0.90 -13.31
N SER A 137 64.52 -1.39 -14.50
CA SER A 137 65.16 -2.54 -15.19
C SER A 137 65.88 -2.21 -16.51
N PHE A 138 65.52 -1.09 -17.16
CA PHE A 138 66.13 -0.65 -18.42
C PHE A 138 66.99 0.60 -18.20
N PHE A 139 68.30 0.45 -18.16
CA PHE A 139 69.23 1.56 -18.17
C PHE A 139 69.35 2.05 -19.60
N LEU A 140 68.73 3.17 -19.92
CA LEU A 140 68.84 3.81 -21.23
C LEU A 140 70.06 4.76 -21.26
N GLN A 141 70.70 4.86 -22.43
CA GLN A 141 71.86 5.73 -22.65
C GLN A 141 71.58 7.17 -22.18
N GLY A 142 72.44 7.71 -21.31
CA GLY A 142 72.35 9.09 -20.81
C GLY A 142 71.19 9.36 -19.83
N LYS A 143 70.51 8.32 -19.34
CA LYS A 143 69.41 8.42 -18.37
C LYS A 143 69.67 7.60 -17.11
N ALA A 144 70.91 7.26 -16.79
CA ALA A 144 71.25 6.42 -15.62
C ALA A 144 70.85 7.08 -14.27
N ASP A 145 70.82 8.40 -14.23
CA ASP A 145 70.46 9.26 -13.09
C ASP A 145 68.96 9.56 -12.96
N GLN A 146 68.11 9.03 -13.85
CA GLN A 146 66.69 9.41 -13.89
C GLN A 146 65.96 9.19 -12.55
N PHE A 147 66.09 8.02 -11.91
CA PHE A 147 65.48 7.78 -10.59
C PHE A 147 66.04 8.69 -9.49
N THR A 148 67.35 8.91 -9.47
CA THR A 148 68.03 9.69 -8.42
C THR A 148 67.83 11.19 -8.58
N GLN A 149 67.45 11.70 -9.75
CA GLN A 149 67.10 13.11 -9.97
C GLN A 149 65.62 13.45 -9.75
N LEU A 150 64.73 12.46 -9.68
CA LEU A 150 63.30 12.72 -9.44
C LEU A 150 63.07 13.40 -8.09
N SER A 151 62.03 14.23 -7.96
CA SER A 151 61.67 14.76 -6.63
C SER A 151 61.08 13.66 -5.73
N PRO A 152 61.03 13.84 -4.39
CA PRO A 152 60.56 12.82 -3.45
C PRO A 152 59.19 12.21 -3.77
N GLY A 153 58.23 12.99 -4.28
CA GLY A 153 56.90 12.52 -4.62
C GLY A 153 56.91 11.46 -5.74
N PRO A 154 57.38 11.81 -6.96
CA PRO A 154 57.56 10.85 -8.05
C PRO A 154 58.42 9.64 -7.70
N ARG A 155 59.48 9.79 -6.87
CA ARG A 155 60.24 8.63 -6.39
C ARG A 155 59.39 7.68 -5.55
N LYS A 156 58.57 8.21 -4.63
CA LYS A 156 57.63 7.42 -3.80
C LYS A 156 56.58 6.72 -4.67
N GLU A 157 56.10 7.36 -5.74
CA GLU A 157 55.18 6.76 -6.71
C GLU A 157 55.82 5.60 -7.47
N ILE A 158 57.06 5.75 -7.96
CA ILE A 158 57.78 4.64 -8.61
C ILE A 158 57.98 3.48 -7.63
N LEU A 159 58.40 3.76 -6.38
CA LEU A 159 58.51 2.71 -5.37
C LEU A 159 57.15 2.05 -5.05
N SER A 160 56.08 2.83 -5.00
CA SER A 160 54.72 2.32 -4.83
C SER A 160 54.33 1.37 -5.96
N ASN A 161 54.66 1.68 -7.21
CA ASN A 161 54.40 0.82 -8.37
C ASN A 161 55.31 -0.43 -8.37
N ILE A 162 56.58 -0.26 -8.00
CA ILE A 162 57.54 -1.36 -7.83
C ILE A 162 57.06 -2.37 -6.78
N LEU A 163 56.51 -1.89 -5.66
CA LEU A 163 55.90 -2.70 -4.61
C LEU A 163 54.43 -3.08 -4.93
N GLY A 164 53.86 -2.47 -5.98
CA GLY A 164 52.49 -2.52 -6.48
C GLY A 164 51.44 -2.40 -5.38
N LEU A 165 51.53 -1.24 -4.73
CA LEU A 165 50.60 -0.77 -3.72
C LEU A 165 49.38 -0.08 -4.34
N GLU A 166 49.21 -0.16 -5.65
CA GLU A 166 48.09 0.40 -6.43
C GLU A 166 46.73 -0.14 -5.97
N VAL A 167 46.67 -1.43 -5.57
CA VAL A 167 45.45 -2.09 -5.05
C VAL A 167 44.85 -1.40 -3.83
N TRP A 168 45.68 -0.72 -3.02
CA TRP A 168 45.20 -0.01 -1.84
C TRP A 168 44.37 1.22 -2.22
N GLU A 169 44.68 1.88 -3.34
CA GLU A 169 43.85 3.00 -3.81
C GLU A 169 42.48 2.51 -4.30
N GLU A 170 42.39 1.32 -4.90
CA GLU A 170 41.10 0.69 -5.24
C GLU A 170 40.27 0.43 -3.98
N TYR A 171 40.87 -0.21 -2.96
CA TYR A 171 40.18 -0.47 -1.69
C TYR A 171 39.75 0.81 -0.97
N ARG A 172 40.54 1.88 -1.08
CA ARG A 172 40.21 3.20 -0.54
C ARG A 172 38.98 3.79 -1.21
N ILE A 173 38.91 3.72 -2.55
CA ILE A 173 37.77 4.21 -3.33
C ILE A 173 36.51 3.43 -2.94
N ASP A 174 36.58 2.10 -2.88
CA ASP A 174 35.47 1.24 -2.48
C ASP A 174 34.97 1.57 -1.05
N ALA A 175 35.89 1.71 -0.10
CA ALA A 175 35.55 2.08 1.29
C ALA A 175 34.84 3.44 1.37
N ARG A 176 35.32 4.42 0.60
CA ARG A 176 34.73 5.77 0.51
C ARG A 176 33.32 5.73 -0.07
N GLU A 177 33.11 4.97 -1.14
CA GLU A 177 31.79 4.83 -1.77
C GLU A 177 30.80 4.15 -0.84
N LYS A 178 31.21 3.07 -0.16
CA LYS A 178 30.39 2.41 0.87
C LYS A 178 30.04 3.37 1.99
N ARG A 179 31.01 4.10 2.56
CA ARG A 179 30.75 5.14 3.58
C ARG A 179 29.70 6.13 3.11
N ARG A 180 29.87 6.72 1.93
CA ARG A 180 28.95 7.73 1.37
C ARG A 180 27.53 7.20 1.20
N SER A 181 27.38 5.94 0.77
CA SER A 181 26.07 5.30 0.62
C SER A 181 25.35 5.11 1.96
N LEU A 182 26.11 4.76 3.02
CA LEU A 182 25.59 4.59 4.37
C LEU A 182 25.21 5.96 4.98
N GLU A 183 26.02 7.00 4.79
CA GLU A 183 25.72 8.37 5.23
C GLU A 183 24.42 8.91 4.61
N GLN A 184 24.19 8.67 3.32
CA GLN A 184 22.92 9.05 2.67
C GLN A 184 21.72 8.33 3.27
N THR A 185 21.88 7.05 3.62
CA THR A 185 20.81 6.25 4.23
C THR A 185 20.56 6.66 5.68
N GLN A 186 21.63 6.95 6.44
CA GLN A 186 21.56 7.49 7.78
C GLN A 186 20.76 8.81 7.81
N GLN A 187 21.05 9.72 6.88
CA GLN A 187 20.32 10.99 6.79
C GLN A 187 18.82 10.78 6.55
N ARG A 188 18.43 9.76 5.79
CA ARG A 188 17.01 9.42 5.59
C ARG A 188 16.36 8.96 6.90
N TYR A 189 17.03 8.11 7.68
CA TYR A 189 16.52 7.70 9.00
C TYR A 189 16.39 8.88 9.97
N LEU A 190 17.38 9.78 10.01
CA LEU A 190 17.31 10.99 10.83
C LEU A 190 16.10 11.87 10.45
N ASN A 191 15.85 12.06 9.15
CA ASN A 191 14.69 12.81 8.69
C ASN A 191 13.36 12.16 9.12
N LEU A 192 13.24 10.83 8.96
CA LEU A 192 12.05 10.09 9.39
C LEU A 192 11.82 10.18 10.90
N ILE A 193 12.89 10.07 11.71
CA ILE A 193 12.82 10.20 13.17
C ILE A 193 12.32 11.60 13.57
N GLU A 194 12.78 12.65 12.89
CA GLU A 194 12.35 14.04 13.14
C GLU A 194 10.90 14.29 12.72
N GLU A 195 10.44 13.73 11.60
CA GLU A 195 9.03 13.79 11.18
C GLU A 195 8.12 13.12 12.22
N ILE A 196 8.47 11.92 12.66
CA ILE A 196 7.73 11.19 13.70
C ILE A 196 7.75 11.98 15.02
N ARG A 197 8.88 12.57 15.40
CA ARG A 197 8.98 13.38 16.62
C ARG A 197 8.04 14.57 16.61
N LYS A 198 7.84 15.22 15.45
CA LYS A 198 6.87 16.31 15.30
C LYS A 198 5.43 15.83 15.47
N GLU A 199 5.06 14.71 14.85
CA GLU A 199 3.72 14.11 15.02
C GLU A 199 3.45 13.74 16.49
N LEU A 200 4.44 13.16 17.18
CA LEU A 200 4.33 12.79 18.59
C LEU A 200 4.15 13.99 19.53
N ALA A 201 4.56 15.20 19.11
CA ALA A 201 4.40 16.42 19.92
C ALA A 201 2.93 16.83 20.09
N GLU A 202 2.01 16.35 19.23
CA GLU A 202 0.58 16.63 19.32
C GLU A 202 -0.15 15.77 20.37
N GLU A 203 0.49 14.71 20.88
CA GLU A 203 -0.11 13.75 21.83
C GLU A 203 -0.72 14.39 23.09
N PRO A 204 -0.07 15.38 23.75
CA PRO A 204 -0.62 16.01 24.95
C PRO A 204 -1.94 16.75 24.70
N GLU A 205 -2.04 17.47 23.58
CA GLU A 205 -3.26 18.19 23.21
C GLU A 205 -4.42 17.24 22.91
N ILE A 206 -4.14 16.15 22.20
CA ILE A 206 -5.13 15.08 21.92
C ILE A 206 -5.64 14.49 23.23
N LYS A 207 -4.75 14.16 24.17
CA LYS A 207 -5.15 13.64 25.50
C LYS A 207 -5.99 14.64 26.29
N GLN A 208 -5.68 15.93 26.21
CA GLN A 208 -6.46 16.97 26.86
C GLN A 208 -7.86 17.08 26.26
N ARG A 209 -8.00 17.02 24.92
CA ARG A 209 -9.31 16.98 24.23
C ARG A 209 -10.12 15.75 24.63
N ILE A 210 -9.52 14.56 24.67
CA ILE A 210 -10.19 13.34 25.13
C ILE A 210 -10.71 13.50 26.56
N LYS A 211 -9.91 14.07 27.47
CA LYS A 211 -10.32 14.32 28.85
C LYS A 211 -11.53 15.26 28.92
N LYS A 212 -11.52 16.33 28.12
CA LYS A 212 -12.64 17.27 28.01
C LYS A 212 -13.90 16.57 27.49
N PHE A 213 -13.82 15.87 26.35
CA PHE A 213 -14.97 15.16 25.78
C PHE A 213 -15.53 14.09 26.71
N LYS A 214 -14.69 13.38 27.47
CA LYS A 214 -15.16 12.43 28.50
C LYS A 214 -15.95 13.12 29.61
N SER A 215 -15.50 14.29 30.05
CA SER A 215 -16.24 15.09 31.03
C SER A 215 -17.58 15.57 30.48
N ASP A 216 -17.60 16.07 29.24
CA ASP A 216 -18.81 16.54 28.56
C ASP A 216 -19.80 15.38 28.35
N LEU A 217 -19.29 14.18 28.01
CA LEU A 217 -20.09 12.97 27.84
C LEU A 217 -20.75 12.55 29.16
N GLN A 218 -20.01 12.59 30.26
CA GLN A 218 -20.54 12.27 31.58
C GLN A 218 -21.68 13.23 31.95
N ASN A 219 -21.49 14.53 31.72
CA ASN A 219 -22.52 15.54 31.95
C ASN A 219 -23.76 15.30 31.08
N ALA A 220 -23.57 15.04 29.78
CA ALA A 220 -24.68 14.76 28.86
C ALA A 220 -25.44 13.48 29.25
N GLN A 221 -24.75 12.41 29.70
CA GLN A 221 -25.38 11.19 30.19
C GLN A 221 -26.21 11.43 31.47
N THR A 222 -25.70 12.23 32.40
CA THR A 222 -26.46 12.62 33.59
C THR A 222 -27.71 13.41 33.22
N LEU A 223 -27.59 14.39 32.32
CA LEU A 223 -28.73 15.16 31.82
C LEU A 223 -29.76 14.28 31.11
N ASN A 224 -29.32 13.30 30.32
CA ASN A 224 -30.18 12.35 29.62
C ASN A 224 -31.04 11.54 30.58
N THR A 225 -30.42 11.09 31.68
CA THR A 225 -31.08 10.31 32.71
C THR A 225 -32.17 11.15 33.40
N THR A 226 -31.85 12.41 33.73
CA THR A 226 -32.80 13.35 34.33
C THR A 226 -33.95 13.69 33.38
N LEU A 227 -33.67 13.99 32.11
CA LEU A 227 -34.68 14.26 31.09
C LEU A 227 -35.60 13.05 30.88
N GLY A 228 -35.04 11.83 30.85
CA GLY A 228 -35.82 10.60 30.72
C GLY A 228 -36.81 10.40 31.89
N GLN A 229 -36.39 10.69 33.12
CA GLN A 229 -37.27 10.67 34.29
C GLN A 229 -38.39 11.72 34.20
N LEU A 230 -38.07 12.94 33.76
CA LEU A 230 -39.06 14.02 33.61
C LEU A 230 -40.09 13.72 32.51
N VAL A 231 -39.66 13.13 31.38
CA VAL A 231 -40.57 12.68 30.31
C VAL A 231 -41.54 11.63 30.83
N GLU A 232 -41.04 10.65 31.58
CA GLU A 232 -41.87 9.57 32.14
C GLU A 232 -42.88 10.13 33.15
N GLN A 233 -42.44 11.01 34.06
CA GLN A 233 -43.32 11.69 35.01
C GLN A 233 -44.40 12.53 34.29
N SER A 234 -44.03 13.28 33.25
CA SER A 234 -44.98 14.06 32.45
C SER A 234 -46.01 13.17 31.75
N LYS A 235 -45.61 12.04 31.16
CA LYS A 235 -46.54 11.05 30.57
C LYS A 235 -47.52 10.48 31.60
N GLN A 236 -47.04 10.13 32.79
CA GLN A 236 -47.89 9.62 33.87
C GLN A 236 -48.92 10.66 34.31
N LEU A 237 -48.51 11.92 34.48
CA LEU A 237 -49.42 13.03 34.81
C LEU A 237 -50.44 13.28 33.69
N GLN A 238 -50.03 13.16 32.43
CA GLN A 238 -50.91 13.34 31.27
C GLN A 238 -51.98 12.24 31.17
N ASN A 239 -51.61 10.97 31.42
CA ASN A 239 -52.56 9.86 31.51
C ASN A 239 -53.52 10.00 32.70
N ALA A 240 -53.01 10.44 33.86
CA ALA A 240 -53.83 10.71 35.04
C ALA A 240 -54.84 11.84 34.79
N LYS A 241 -54.43 12.89 34.07
CA LYS A 241 -55.31 13.97 33.61
C LYS A 241 -56.44 13.46 32.72
N GLU A 242 -56.15 12.63 31.72
CA GLU A 242 -57.18 12.05 30.85
C GLU A 242 -58.18 11.19 31.63
N THR A 243 -57.69 10.40 32.59
CA THR A 243 -58.53 9.57 33.46
C THR A 243 -59.45 10.43 34.32
N ALA A 244 -58.93 11.50 34.92
CA ALA A 244 -59.70 12.43 35.74
C ALA A 244 -60.75 13.20 34.90
N LEU A 245 -60.41 13.62 33.68
CA LEU A 245 -61.39 14.21 32.74
C LEU A 245 -62.53 13.25 32.45
N HIS A 246 -62.22 11.97 32.20
CA HIS A 246 -63.24 10.98 31.91
C HIS A 246 -64.16 10.72 33.11
N GLN A 247 -63.62 10.73 34.34
CA GLN A 247 -64.41 10.63 35.57
C GLN A 247 -65.37 11.83 35.74
N ILE A 248 -64.89 13.05 35.48
CA ILE A 248 -65.71 14.28 35.50
C ILE A 248 -66.82 14.22 34.45
N GLU A 249 -66.50 13.80 33.22
CA GLU A 249 -67.47 13.65 32.11
C GLU A 249 -68.57 12.65 32.46
N ASN A 250 -68.20 11.48 33.00
CA ASN A 250 -69.14 10.44 33.42
C ASN A 250 -70.06 10.92 34.56
N LEU A 251 -69.52 11.66 35.54
CA LEU A 251 -70.31 12.22 36.64
C LEU A 251 -71.27 13.32 36.14
N LYS A 252 -70.83 14.18 35.20
CA LYS A 252 -71.70 15.17 34.52
C LYS A 252 -72.85 14.50 33.79
N GLN A 253 -72.58 13.41 33.07
CA GLN A 253 -73.60 12.66 32.34
C GLN A 253 -74.59 11.97 33.29
N SER A 254 -74.11 11.38 34.39
CA SER A 254 -74.95 10.82 35.45
C SER A 254 -75.88 11.87 36.06
N LEU A 255 -75.33 13.05 36.40
CA LEU A 255 -76.09 14.18 36.91
C LEU A 255 -77.15 14.69 35.94
N HIS A 256 -76.84 14.74 34.64
CA HIS A 256 -77.80 15.12 33.61
C HIS A 256 -78.99 14.14 33.57
N ASN A 257 -78.71 12.83 33.59
CA ASN A 257 -79.72 11.78 33.58
C ASN A 257 -80.61 11.81 34.83
N LYS A 258 -80.01 11.93 36.03
CA LYS A 258 -80.76 12.04 37.29
C LYS A 258 -81.64 13.31 37.33
N ASN A 259 -81.13 14.45 36.84
CA ASN A 259 -81.93 15.68 36.76
C ASN A 259 -83.10 15.53 35.78
N LYS A 260 -82.89 14.88 34.63
CA LYS A 260 -83.97 14.58 33.68
C LYS A 260 -85.04 13.70 34.32
N GLN A 261 -84.64 12.61 34.98
CA GLN A 261 -85.53 11.71 35.69
C GLN A 261 -86.32 12.41 36.80
N ARG A 262 -85.68 13.31 37.56
CA ARG A 262 -86.35 14.13 38.58
C ARG A 262 -87.45 15.00 37.97
N THR A 263 -87.17 15.65 36.85
CA THR A 263 -88.13 16.52 36.15
C THR A 263 -89.33 15.71 35.68
N GLU A 264 -89.09 14.57 35.02
CA GLU A 264 -90.16 13.65 34.58
C GLU A 264 -91.02 13.14 35.75
N TRP A 265 -90.41 12.84 36.88
CA TRP A 265 -91.15 12.40 38.07
C TRP A 265 -91.95 13.54 38.71
N SER A 266 -91.42 14.77 38.71
CA SER A 266 -92.12 15.94 39.24
C SER A 266 -93.33 16.34 38.39
N GLU A 267 -93.24 16.20 37.07
CA GLU A 267 -94.37 16.43 36.15
C GLU A 267 -95.49 15.39 36.39
N LYS A 268 -95.12 14.11 36.57
CA LYS A 268 -96.08 13.05 36.90
C LYS A 268 -96.73 13.24 38.27
N LEU A 269 -95.97 13.70 39.27
CA LEU A 269 -96.51 14.01 40.60
C LEU A 269 -97.53 15.16 40.53
N ALA A 270 -97.25 16.21 39.75
CA ALA A 270 -98.18 17.31 39.54
C ALA A 270 -99.49 16.84 38.89
N ALA A 271 -99.42 15.91 37.92
CA ALA A 271 -100.61 15.32 37.31
C ALA A 271 -101.45 14.52 38.32
N HIS A 272 -100.83 13.71 39.19
CA HIS A 272 -101.55 12.96 40.22
C HIS A 272 -102.21 13.85 41.28
N LEU A 273 -101.59 15.00 41.63
CA LEU A 273 -102.19 16.00 42.52
C LEU A 273 -103.42 16.68 41.89
N ASP A 274 -103.40 16.93 40.59
CA ASP A 274 -104.54 17.46 39.83
C ASP A 274 -105.69 16.43 39.75
N ASP A 275 -105.38 15.14 39.54
CA ASP A 275 -106.38 14.06 39.52
C ASP A 275 -107.06 13.86 40.88
N LYS A 276 -106.32 13.97 41.99
CA LYS A 276 -106.89 13.96 43.35
C LYS A 276 -108.00 15.01 43.50
N GLN A 277 -107.74 16.23 43.02
CA GLN A 277 -108.68 17.35 43.13
C GLN A 277 -109.94 17.14 42.28
N LYS A 278 -109.81 16.50 41.11
CA LYS A 278 -110.97 16.13 40.25
C LYS A 278 -111.86 15.07 40.89
N TYR A 279 -111.28 14.03 41.49
CA TYR A 279 -112.05 12.94 42.10
C TYR A 279 -112.83 13.36 43.35
N GLU A 280 -112.34 14.33 44.13
CA GLU A 280 -113.07 14.91 45.27
C GLU A 280 -114.36 15.65 44.86
N VAL A 281 -114.40 16.22 43.64
CA VAL A 281 -115.59 16.91 43.10
C VAL A 281 -116.67 15.92 42.65
N ILE A 282 -116.29 14.79 42.07
CA ILE A 282 -117.22 13.76 41.55
C ILE A 282 -117.96 13.05 42.69
N LEU A 283 -117.31 12.84 43.84
CA LEU A 283 -117.89 12.20 45.02
C LEU A 283 -119.06 12.98 45.64
N ASN A 284 -119.18 14.29 45.41
CA ASN A 284 -120.27 15.12 45.93
C ASN A 284 -121.60 15.01 45.14
N ASN A 285 -121.61 14.39 43.96
CA ASN A 285 -122.78 14.28 43.08
C ASN A 285 -123.38 12.84 43.01
N GLU A 286 -123.10 12.00 44.02
CA GLU A 286 -123.39 10.56 44.07
C GLU A 286 -124.86 10.18 43.82
N SER A 287 -125.82 10.93 44.37
CA SER A 287 -127.25 10.58 44.33
C SER A 287 -127.91 10.74 42.95
N GLU A 288 -127.35 11.59 42.09
CA GLU A 288 -127.91 11.89 40.75
C GLU A 288 -127.41 10.87 39.70
N ILE A 289 -126.15 10.45 39.84
CA ILE A 289 -125.47 9.48 38.97
C ILE A 289 -126.07 8.06 39.10
N LEU A 290 -126.50 7.68 40.30
CA LEU A 290 -127.09 6.35 40.59
C LEU A 290 -128.44 6.10 39.89
N ARG A 291 -129.17 7.16 39.52
CA ARG A 291 -130.49 7.05 38.86
C ARG A 291 -130.36 6.74 37.37
N GLU A 292 -129.43 7.40 36.67
CA GLU A 292 -129.27 7.25 35.22
C GLU A 292 -128.51 5.97 34.82
N TYR A 293 -127.69 5.42 35.74
CA TYR A 293 -126.95 4.17 35.54
C TYR A 293 -127.85 2.92 35.46
N ASN A 294 -128.93 2.87 36.24
CA ASN A 294 -129.85 1.72 36.26
C ASN A 294 -130.61 1.52 34.93
N GLN A 295 -130.73 2.56 34.10
CA GLN A 295 -131.33 2.46 32.76
C GLN A 295 -130.36 1.89 31.71
N TRP A 296 -129.07 2.27 31.77
CA TRP A 296 -128.02 1.77 30.88
C TRP A 296 -127.75 0.27 31.06
N LYS A 297 -127.84 -0.23 32.30
CA LYS A 297 -127.61 -1.65 32.64
C LYS A 297 -128.44 -2.63 31.79
N THR A 298 -129.66 -2.24 31.41
CA THR A 298 -130.55 -3.04 30.56
C THR A 298 -130.07 -3.20 29.11
N TYR A 299 -129.31 -2.23 28.58
CA TYR A 299 -128.77 -2.28 27.22
C TYR A 299 -127.44 -3.04 27.14
N ARG A 300 -126.66 -3.05 28.24
CA ARG A 300 -125.39 -3.77 28.36
C ARG A 300 -125.54 -5.28 28.25
N ASP A 301 -126.57 -5.84 28.88
CA ASP A 301 -126.77 -7.30 28.94
C ASP A 301 -127.09 -7.91 27.54
N GLN A 302 -127.45 -7.08 26.54
CA GLN A 302 -127.64 -7.50 25.15
C GLN A 302 -126.34 -7.41 24.31
N LEU A 303 -125.32 -6.69 24.78
CA LEU A 303 -124.03 -6.53 24.10
C LEU A 303 -123.04 -7.67 24.40
N GLU A 304 -123.17 -8.27 25.60
CA GLU A 304 -122.25 -9.28 26.14
C GLU A 304 -122.29 -10.62 25.35
N GLU A 305 -123.42 -10.93 24.73
CA GLU A 305 -123.59 -12.15 23.93
C GLU A 305 -122.81 -12.10 22.60
N VAL A 306 -122.62 -10.91 22.03
CA VAL A 306 -121.85 -10.69 20.78
C VAL A 306 -120.34 -10.57 21.05
N GLN A 307 -119.95 -10.17 22.27
CA GLN A 307 -118.55 -9.98 22.68
C GLN A 307 -117.77 -11.32 22.79
N ASN A 308 -118.43 -12.40 23.20
CA ASN A 308 -117.82 -13.73 23.36
C ASN A 308 -117.29 -14.34 22.05
N GLN A 309 -117.80 -13.90 20.89
CA GLN A 309 -117.29 -14.33 19.58
C GLN A 309 -116.00 -13.58 19.18
N ALA A 310 -115.73 -12.39 19.75
CA ALA A 310 -114.53 -11.60 19.47
C ALA A 310 -113.29 -12.11 20.23
N ASP A 311 -113.46 -12.63 21.45
CA ASP A 311 -112.34 -13.08 22.31
C ASP A 311 -111.64 -14.34 21.78
N GLN A 312 -112.34 -15.19 21.04
CA GLN A 312 -111.75 -16.38 20.41
C GLN A 312 -110.87 -16.03 19.19
N TYR A 313 -111.13 -14.90 18.53
CA TYR A 313 -110.35 -14.41 17.38
C TYR A 313 -108.98 -13.87 17.81
N TYR A 314 -108.91 -13.07 18.88
CA TYR A 314 -107.65 -12.46 19.37
C TYR A 314 -106.67 -13.47 19.97
N LYS A 315 -107.17 -14.61 20.48
CA LYS A 315 -106.33 -15.68 21.07
C LYS A 315 -105.50 -16.43 20.00
N LEU A 316 -106.03 -16.56 18.79
CA LEU A 316 -105.32 -17.16 17.64
C LEU A 316 -104.27 -16.22 17.05
N GLU A 317 -104.48 -14.90 17.13
CA GLU A 317 -103.52 -13.87 16.68
C GLU A 317 -102.21 -13.89 17.50
N GLN A 318 -102.29 -14.16 18.80
CA GLN A 318 -101.14 -14.16 19.70
C GLN A 318 -100.15 -15.33 19.41
N LEU A 319 -100.66 -16.51 19.03
CA LEU A 319 -99.84 -17.68 18.66
C LEU A 319 -99.13 -17.49 17.31
N SER A 320 -99.72 -16.74 16.38
CA SER A 320 -99.12 -16.39 15.08
C SER A 320 -97.85 -15.53 15.23
N ASN A 321 -97.78 -14.70 16.28
CA ASN A 321 -96.64 -13.79 16.50
C ASN A 321 -95.41 -14.48 17.12
N LEU A 322 -95.58 -15.57 17.85
CA LEU A 322 -94.46 -16.36 18.42
C LEU A 322 -93.71 -17.14 17.33
N ALA A 323 -94.43 -17.76 16.39
CA ALA A 323 -93.82 -18.46 15.24
C ALA A 323 -92.99 -17.52 14.34
N LYS A 324 -93.33 -16.21 14.28
CA LYS A 324 -92.55 -15.19 13.56
C LYS A 324 -91.21 -14.87 14.23
N GLN A 325 -91.09 -14.98 15.55
CA GLN A 325 -89.85 -14.67 16.26
C GLN A 325 -88.76 -15.74 16.06
N GLU A 326 -89.12 -17.03 16.05
CA GLU A 326 -88.16 -18.13 15.83
C GLU A 326 -87.51 -18.09 14.43
N ILE A 327 -88.26 -17.67 13.42
CA ILE A 327 -87.75 -17.52 12.04
C ILE A 327 -86.69 -16.41 11.99
N ASN A 328 -86.93 -15.29 12.67
CA ASN A 328 -86.03 -14.13 12.65
C ASN A 328 -84.70 -14.40 13.39
N THR A 329 -84.70 -15.25 14.43
CA THR A 329 -83.48 -15.59 15.19
C THR A 329 -82.51 -16.47 14.41
N GLU A 330 -83.01 -17.49 13.70
CA GLU A 330 -82.16 -18.36 12.87
C GLU A 330 -81.65 -17.64 11.60
N GLU A 331 -82.45 -16.72 11.05
CA GLU A 331 -82.01 -15.87 9.94
C GLU A 331 -80.84 -14.96 10.33
N ALA A 332 -80.86 -14.38 11.53
CA ALA A 332 -79.82 -13.50 12.02
C ALA A 332 -78.48 -14.22 12.22
N ARG A 333 -78.50 -15.47 12.72
CA ARG A 333 -77.30 -16.31 12.91
C ARG A 333 -76.62 -16.64 11.58
N LEU A 334 -77.38 -17.15 10.60
CA LEU A 334 -76.83 -17.51 9.29
C LEU A 334 -76.27 -16.30 8.54
N LYS A 335 -76.88 -15.10 8.68
CA LYS A 335 -76.34 -13.85 8.13
C LYS A 335 -75.02 -13.42 8.75
N ALA A 336 -74.77 -13.72 10.03
CA ALA A 336 -73.49 -13.42 10.68
C ALA A 336 -72.36 -14.33 10.20
N ASP A 337 -72.61 -15.65 10.11
CA ASP A 337 -71.64 -16.63 9.61
C ASP A 337 -71.27 -16.37 8.14
N PHE A 338 -72.26 -15.99 7.32
CA PHE A 338 -72.03 -15.59 5.92
C PHE A 338 -71.10 -14.37 5.80
N ARG A 339 -71.29 -13.33 6.62
CA ARG A 339 -70.45 -12.12 6.59
C ARG A 339 -68.98 -12.43 6.91
N ASN A 340 -68.73 -13.25 7.93
CA ASN A 340 -67.37 -13.61 8.35
C ASN A 340 -66.66 -14.44 7.27
N LEU A 341 -67.33 -15.48 6.75
CA LEU A 341 -66.75 -16.35 5.71
C LEU A 341 -66.58 -15.63 4.36
N SER A 342 -67.46 -14.68 4.02
CA SER A 342 -67.35 -13.86 2.81
C SER A 342 -66.13 -12.94 2.85
N ALA A 343 -65.83 -12.31 4.00
CA ALA A 343 -64.66 -11.46 4.17
C ALA A 343 -63.34 -12.25 4.03
N GLU A 344 -63.28 -13.47 4.59
CA GLU A 344 -62.13 -14.35 4.42
C GLU A 344 -61.98 -14.82 2.97
N SER A 345 -63.08 -15.14 2.27
CA SER A 345 -63.06 -15.52 0.85
C SER A 345 -62.52 -14.39 -0.05
N GLU A 346 -62.90 -13.14 0.20
CA GLU A 346 -62.39 -11.98 -0.54
C GLU A 346 -60.89 -11.76 -0.31
N HIS A 347 -60.40 -11.98 0.92
CA HIS A 347 -58.98 -11.87 1.24
C HIS A 347 -58.15 -12.95 0.52
N ILE A 348 -58.62 -14.20 0.52
CA ILE A 348 -57.98 -15.29 -0.22
C ILE A 348 -57.95 -15.01 -1.72
N GLN A 349 -59.04 -14.49 -2.28
CA GLN A 349 -59.10 -14.13 -3.70
C GLN A 349 -58.09 -13.03 -4.06
N LYS A 350 -57.92 -12.00 -3.22
CA LYS A 350 -56.90 -10.94 -3.42
C LYS A 350 -55.49 -11.52 -3.42
N ILE A 351 -55.13 -12.31 -2.41
CA ILE A 351 -53.79 -12.91 -2.31
C ILE A 351 -53.53 -13.90 -3.47
N GLN A 352 -54.55 -14.64 -3.91
CA GLN A 352 -54.45 -15.55 -5.05
C GLN A 352 -54.17 -14.83 -6.37
N THR A 353 -54.62 -13.57 -6.53
CA THR A 353 -54.26 -12.72 -7.68
C THR A 353 -52.85 -12.14 -7.62
N GLU A 354 -52.26 -11.98 -6.42
CA GLU A 354 -50.91 -11.46 -6.24
C GLU A 354 -49.82 -12.53 -6.41
N LEU A 355 -50.15 -13.80 -6.14
CA LEU A 355 -49.22 -14.93 -6.19
C LEU A 355 -48.47 -15.09 -7.54
N PRO A 356 -49.12 -14.98 -8.72
CA PRO A 356 -48.42 -15.08 -10.01
C PRO A 356 -47.38 -13.98 -10.20
N ILE A 357 -47.66 -12.76 -9.72
CA ILE A 357 -46.75 -11.60 -9.83
C ILE A 357 -45.51 -11.82 -8.95
N LEU A 358 -45.68 -12.39 -7.76
CA LEU A 358 -44.56 -12.72 -6.87
C LEU A 358 -43.71 -13.87 -7.44
N LEU A 359 -44.35 -14.88 -8.05
CA LEU A 359 -43.65 -15.97 -8.75
C LEU A 359 -42.80 -15.44 -9.91
N GLU A 360 -43.35 -14.56 -10.75
CA GLU A 360 -42.63 -13.94 -11.88
C GLU A 360 -41.43 -13.09 -11.41
N LYS A 361 -41.59 -12.33 -10.32
CA LYS A 361 -40.49 -11.58 -9.70
C LYS A 361 -39.39 -12.51 -9.16
N SER A 362 -39.77 -13.63 -8.54
CA SER A 362 -38.82 -14.63 -8.03
C SER A 362 -38.06 -15.33 -9.16
N THR A 363 -38.71 -15.63 -10.28
CA THR A 363 -38.03 -16.22 -11.45
C THR A 363 -37.08 -15.23 -12.10
N ALA A 364 -37.48 -13.97 -12.28
CA ALA A 364 -36.61 -12.92 -12.83
C ALA A 364 -35.38 -12.65 -11.94
N LEU A 365 -35.52 -12.70 -10.62
CA LEU A 365 -34.39 -12.62 -9.69
C LEU A 365 -33.46 -13.82 -9.81
N THR A 366 -34.00 -15.01 -10.06
CA THR A 366 -33.21 -16.24 -10.23
C THR A 366 -32.35 -16.17 -11.50
N GLU A 367 -32.87 -15.64 -12.60
CA GLU A 367 -32.09 -15.41 -13.82
C GLU A 367 -30.93 -14.43 -13.60
N LYS A 368 -31.17 -13.33 -12.85
CA LYS A 368 -30.12 -12.36 -12.49
C LYS A 368 -29.06 -12.93 -11.55
N ILE A 369 -29.46 -13.80 -10.62
CA ILE A 369 -28.52 -14.50 -9.74
C ILE A 369 -27.62 -15.43 -10.55
N ASN A 370 -28.19 -16.20 -11.49
CA ASN A 370 -27.42 -17.10 -12.35
C ASN A 370 -26.43 -16.33 -13.25
N SER A 371 -26.82 -15.17 -13.78
CA SER A 371 -25.90 -14.34 -14.59
C SER A 371 -24.80 -13.68 -13.76
N ALA A 372 -25.08 -13.31 -12.50
CA ALA A 372 -24.05 -12.82 -11.59
C ALA A 372 -23.09 -13.95 -11.14
N GLU A 373 -23.60 -15.17 -10.94
CA GLU A 373 -22.81 -16.35 -10.57
C GLU A 373 -21.81 -16.73 -11.67
N THR A 374 -22.22 -16.70 -12.94
CA THR A 374 -21.31 -17.00 -14.06
C THR A 374 -20.16 -16.00 -14.17
N LEU A 375 -20.40 -14.72 -13.86
CA LEU A 375 -19.35 -13.70 -13.79
C LEU A 375 -18.42 -13.91 -12.59
N LEU A 376 -18.97 -14.31 -11.43
CA LEU A 376 -18.18 -14.56 -10.21
C LEU A 376 -17.26 -15.78 -10.34
N ASN A 377 -17.61 -16.77 -11.15
CA ASN A 377 -16.74 -17.92 -11.44
C ASN A 377 -15.43 -17.54 -12.16
N GLN A 378 -15.37 -16.39 -12.83
CA GLN A 378 -14.15 -15.89 -13.48
C GLN A 378 -13.18 -15.22 -12.50
N ARG A 379 -13.59 -15.02 -11.23
CA ARG A 379 -12.80 -14.28 -10.24
C ARG A 379 -11.49 -14.98 -9.90
N GLU A 380 -11.50 -16.28 -9.67
CA GLU A 380 -10.28 -17.04 -9.34
C GLU A 380 -9.28 -17.01 -10.50
N GLU A 381 -9.75 -17.16 -11.74
CA GLU A 381 -8.91 -17.06 -12.93
C GLU A 381 -8.32 -15.65 -13.10
N THR A 382 -9.13 -14.61 -12.86
CA THR A 382 -8.72 -13.20 -12.94
C THR A 382 -7.69 -12.86 -11.85
N GLN A 383 -7.85 -13.42 -10.65
CA GLN A 383 -6.91 -13.25 -9.54
C GLN A 383 -5.57 -13.96 -9.81
N SER A 384 -5.61 -15.20 -10.31
CA SER A 384 -4.41 -15.93 -10.70
C SER A 384 -3.62 -15.22 -11.81
N LYS A 385 -4.30 -14.71 -12.85
CA LYS A 385 -3.65 -13.91 -13.91
C LYS A 385 -3.03 -12.61 -13.37
N LEU A 386 -3.66 -11.97 -12.40
CA LEU A 386 -3.13 -10.76 -11.78
C LEU A 386 -1.85 -11.05 -10.98
N GLU A 387 -1.79 -12.17 -10.26
CA GLU A 387 -0.59 -12.62 -9.53
C GLU A 387 0.57 -12.94 -10.50
N ASP A 388 0.28 -13.64 -11.60
CA ASP A 388 1.30 -13.93 -12.63
C ASP A 388 1.85 -12.64 -13.27
N LEU A 389 0.99 -11.71 -13.65
CA LEU A 389 1.41 -10.41 -14.19
C LEU A 389 2.25 -9.59 -13.19
N GLN A 390 1.95 -9.66 -11.89
CA GLN A 390 2.75 -9.01 -10.85
C GLN A 390 4.14 -9.64 -10.73
N ASN A 391 4.26 -10.96 -10.84
CA ASN A 391 5.55 -11.66 -10.86
C ASN A 391 6.37 -11.27 -12.10
N GLN A 392 5.75 -11.24 -13.28
CA GLN A 392 6.38 -10.81 -14.53
C GLN A 392 6.85 -9.35 -14.46
N PHE A 393 6.01 -8.45 -13.92
CA PHE A 393 6.36 -7.06 -13.69
C PHE A 393 7.61 -6.92 -12.83
N SER A 394 7.68 -7.64 -11.70
CA SER A 394 8.85 -7.55 -10.80
C SER A 394 10.15 -8.01 -11.48
N THR A 395 10.07 -9.06 -12.29
CA THR A 395 11.22 -9.60 -13.05
C THR A 395 11.68 -8.60 -14.13
N LYS A 396 10.74 -8.14 -14.97
CA LYS A 396 11.01 -7.20 -16.06
C LYS A 396 11.46 -5.81 -15.57
N GLN A 397 10.95 -5.36 -14.44
CA GLN A 397 11.39 -4.12 -13.80
C GLN A 397 12.84 -4.22 -13.30
N SER A 398 13.24 -5.39 -12.81
CA SER A 398 14.63 -5.66 -12.43
C SER A 398 15.57 -5.64 -13.64
N GLU A 399 15.19 -6.32 -14.73
CA GLU A 399 15.91 -6.30 -16.02
C GLU A 399 16.05 -4.87 -16.56
N LEU A 400 14.95 -4.11 -16.59
CA LEU A 400 14.96 -2.71 -17.03
C LEU A 400 15.90 -1.84 -16.20
N LYS A 401 15.95 -2.05 -14.88
CA LYS A 401 16.84 -1.31 -13.98
C LYS A 401 18.32 -1.61 -14.28
N GLN A 402 18.65 -2.88 -14.54
CA GLN A 402 20.01 -3.29 -14.92
C GLN A 402 20.41 -2.71 -16.29
N THR A 403 19.55 -2.84 -17.31
CA THR A 403 19.80 -2.31 -18.66
C THR A 403 19.86 -0.78 -18.68
N THR A 404 19.05 -0.10 -17.86
CA THR A 404 19.10 1.37 -17.73
C THR A 404 20.43 1.83 -17.13
N LEU A 405 20.94 1.12 -16.13
CA LEU A 405 22.25 1.41 -15.55
C LEU A 405 23.37 1.19 -16.57
N ALA A 406 23.32 0.09 -17.33
CA ALA A 406 24.28 -0.19 -18.40
C ALA A 406 24.24 0.89 -19.51
N TYR A 407 23.05 1.33 -19.92
CA TYR A 407 22.89 2.41 -20.90
C TYR A 407 23.36 3.76 -20.37
N GLN A 408 23.11 4.09 -19.09
CA GLN A 408 23.61 5.33 -18.48
C GLN A 408 25.13 5.34 -18.44
N ASN A 409 25.75 4.25 -17.98
CA ASN A 409 27.20 4.12 -17.98
C ASN A 409 27.80 4.28 -19.39
N LEU A 410 27.16 3.71 -20.42
CA LEU A 410 27.61 3.85 -21.81
C LEU A 410 27.35 5.26 -22.38
N ARG A 411 26.26 5.92 -22.00
CA ARG A 411 25.96 7.31 -22.40
C ARG A 411 26.96 8.29 -21.79
N ASP A 412 27.29 8.10 -20.52
CA ASP A 412 28.30 8.90 -19.83
C ASP A 412 29.66 8.69 -20.52
N GLN A 413 29.99 7.45 -20.89
CA GLN A 413 31.14 7.15 -21.75
C GLN A 413 31.06 7.86 -23.13
N TYR A 414 29.90 7.89 -23.79
CA TYR A 414 29.77 8.59 -25.08
C TYR A 414 29.87 10.13 -24.95
N GLN A 415 29.31 10.73 -23.89
CA GLN A 415 29.40 12.17 -23.66
C GLN A 415 30.81 12.61 -23.33
N ASP A 416 31.49 11.86 -22.48
CA ASP A 416 32.91 12.05 -22.21
C ASP A 416 33.68 11.96 -23.54
N PHE A 417 33.42 10.93 -24.38
CA PHE A 417 34.01 10.76 -25.73
C PHE A 417 33.81 11.97 -26.64
N HIS A 418 32.59 12.49 -26.71
CA HIS A 418 32.19 13.52 -27.67
C HIS A 418 32.68 14.92 -27.26
N GLN A 419 32.79 15.20 -25.96
CA GLN A 419 33.36 16.46 -25.44
C GLN A 419 34.89 16.46 -25.44
N ALA A 420 35.50 15.32 -25.69
CA ALA A 420 36.94 15.22 -25.82
C ALA A 420 37.44 15.93 -27.08
N GLY A 421 38.56 16.63 -26.93
CA GLY A 421 39.20 17.41 -27.98
C GLY A 421 39.84 16.53 -29.06
N PRO A 422 41.07 16.83 -29.54
CA PRO A 422 41.74 15.97 -30.50
C PRO A 422 42.17 14.61 -29.90
N GLU A 423 42.01 14.38 -28.59
CA GLU A 423 42.45 13.16 -27.91
C GLU A 423 41.28 12.42 -27.24
N CYS A 424 41.22 11.10 -27.37
CA CYS A 424 40.18 10.26 -26.77
C CYS A 424 40.18 10.35 -25.22
N PRO A 425 39.04 10.42 -24.54
CA PRO A 425 38.99 10.61 -23.08
C PRO A 425 39.16 9.31 -22.28
N PHE A 426 38.97 8.14 -22.89
CA PHE A 426 39.21 6.84 -22.24
C PHE A 426 40.65 6.39 -22.40
N CYS A 427 41.33 6.90 -23.43
CA CYS A 427 42.51 6.26 -23.97
C CYS A 427 43.58 7.27 -24.49
N SER A 428 43.28 8.57 -24.46
CA SER A 428 44.20 9.70 -24.69
C SER A 428 44.96 9.72 -26.02
N GLN A 429 44.49 8.97 -27.03
CA GLN A 429 45.09 8.97 -28.37
C GLN A 429 44.52 10.04 -29.28
N PRO A 430 45.31 10.59 -30.23
CA PRO A 430 44.81 11.53 -31.22
C PRO A 430 43.72 10.87 -32.07
N LEU A 431 42.50 11.36 -31.92
CA LEU A 431 41.31 10.98 -32.67
C LEU A 431 41.46 11.45 -34.12
N THR A 432 42.16 10.67 -34.94
CA THR A 432 42.07 10.84 -36.39
C THR A 432 40.59 10.73 -36.82
N PRO A 433 40.14 11.48 -37.84
CA PRO A 433 38.74 11.50 -38.24
C PRO A 433 38.14 10.09 -38.43
N ASP A 434 38.89 9.15 -39.03
CA ASP A 434 38.47 7.76 -39.30
C ASP A 434 38.34 6.90 -38.03
N HIS A 435 39.17 7.12 -37.00
CA HIS A 435 39.08 6.40 -35.71
C HIS A 435 38.00 6.98 -34.80
N ARG A 436 37.83 8.31 -34.82
CA ARG A 436 36.69 8.96 -34.17
C ARG A 436 35.42 8.39 -34.78
N GLU A 437 35.33 8.37 -36.09
CA GLU A 437 34.19 7.81 -36.81
C GLU A 437 33.95 6.32 -36.52
N LYS A 438 34.97 5.45 -36.50
CA LYS A 438 34.81 4.01 -36.17
C LYS A 438 34.42 3.74 -34.72
N TYR A 439 35.07 4.39 -33.76
CA TYR A 439 34.79 4.16 -32.34
C TYR A 439 33.49 4.84 -31.92
N GLU A 440 33.21 6.03 -32.45
CA GLU A 440 31.91 6.67 -32.36
C GLU A 440 30.86 5.75 -32.96
N LYS A 441 31.08 5.17 -34.15
CA LYS A 441 30.16 4.19 -34.74
C LYS A 441 29.96 2.95 -33.87
N HIS A 442 31.01 2.38 -33.26
CA HIS A 442 30.90 1.23 -32.36
C HIS A 442 30.15 1.55 -31.05
N LEU A 443 30.47 2.68 -30.40
CA LEU A 443 29.71 3.17 -29.23
C LEU A 443 28.27 3.53 -29.60
N THR A 444 28.06 4.03 -30.82
CA THR A 444 26.72 4.34 -31.35
C THR A 444 25.96 3.04 -31.65
N GLU A 445 26.61 1.98 -32.13
CA GLU A 445 26.00 0.66 -32.38
C GLU A 445 25.62 -0.05 -31.06
N ILE A 446 26.53 -0.13 -30.09
CA ILE A 446 26.23 -0.69 -28.76
C ILE A 446 25.22 0.19 -28.01
N GLY A 447 25.35 1.51 -28.13
CA GLY A 447 24.42 2.49 -27.56
C GLY A 447 23.04 2.39 -28.19
N GLN A 448 22.95 2.14 -29.50
CA GLN A 448 21.71 1.87 -30.19
C GLN A 448 21.11 0.54 -29.74
N ASP A 449 21.90 -0.53 -29.61
CA ASP A 449 21.39 -1.84 -29.16
C ASP A 449 20.86 -1.79 -27.72
N LEU A 450 21.64 -1.22 -26.78
CA LEU A 450 21.18 -1.03 -25.40
C LEU A 450 20.01 -0.06 -25.30
N LYS A 451 19.96 0.97 -26.15
CA LYS A 451 18.80 1.88 -26.22
C LYS A 451 17.57 1.13 -26.71
N VAL A 452 17.70 0.30 -27.75
CA VAL A 452 16.60 -0.52 -28.29
C VAL A 452 16.12 -1.52 -27.24
N GLN A 453 17.03 -2.24 -26.60
CA GLN A 453 16.70 -3.18 -25.51
C GLN A 453 16.04 -2.48 -24.33
N LYS A 454 16.56 -1.32 -23.92
CA LYS A 454 15.94 -0.49 -22.87
C LYS A 454 14.54 -0.04 -23.29
N THR A 455 14.36 0.50 -24.49
CA THR A 455 13.03 0.93 -24.96
C THR A 455 12.07 -0.23 -25.08
N ASN A 456 12.51 -1.41 -25.51
CA ASN A 456 11.69 -2.61 -25.56
C ASN A 456 11.25 -3.04 -24.16
N LEU A 457 12.17 -3.08 -23.20
CA LEU A 457 11.85 -3.37 -21.80
C LEU A 457 10.95 -2.30 -21.16
N GLU A 458 11.14 -1.02 -21.49
CA GLU A 458 10.22 0.06 -21.06
C GLU A 458 8.82 -0.16 -21.65
N THR A 459 8.70 -0.55 -22.92
CA THR A 459 7.41 -0.87 -23.53
C THR A 459 6.76 -2.13 -22.93
N GLU A 460 7.54 -3.17 -22.63
CA GLU A 460 7.05 -4.39 -21.96
C GLU A 460 6.56 -4.09 -20.53
N VAL A 461 7.35 -3.36 -19.74
CA VAL A 461 6.99 -2.99 -18.37
C VAL A 461 5.74 -2.10 -18.35
N THR A 462 5.63 -1.14 -19.27
CA THR A 462 4.44 -0.28 -19.37
C THR A 462 3.20 -1.05 -19.87
N ALA A 463 3.36 -1.99 -20.80
CA ALA A 463 2.28 -2.89 -21.23
C ALA A 463 1.79 -3.77 -20.08
N ILE A 464 2.69 -4.43 -19.34
CA ILE A 464 2.35 -5.24 -18.16
C ILE A 464 1.69 -4.39 -17.09
N GLN A 465 2.19 -3.18 -16.83
CA GLN A 465 1.59 -2.26 -15.87
C GLN A 465 0.17 -1.83 -16.27
N THR A 466 -0.09 -1.67 -17.56
CA THR A 466 -1.42 -1.37 -18.11
C THR A 466 -2.36 -2.55 -17.91
N SER A 467 -1.92 -3.77 -18.24
CA SER A 467 -2.71 -4.98 -17.99
C SER A 467 -2.97 -5.20 -16.49
N ILE A 468 -2.01 -4.97 -15.60
CA ILE A 468 -2.24 -5.02 -14.14
C ILE A 468 -3.34 -4.05 -13.72
N LYS A 469 -3.39 -2.85 -14.32
CA LYS A 469 -4.44 -1.87 -14.03
C LYS A 469 -5.81 -2.37 -14.51
N GLU A 470 -5.91 -2.88 -15.73
CA GLU A 470 -7.15 -3.44 -16.30
C GLU A 470 -7.69 -4.63 -15.48
N TYR A 471 -6.82 -5.56 -15.10
CA TYR A 471 -7.19 -6.71 -14.26
C TYR A 471 -7.59 -6.28 -12.83
N ARG A 472 -6.99 -5.23 -12.27
CA ARG A 472 -7.43 -4.65 -10.98
C ARG A 472 -8.81 -4.00 -11.08
N GLU A 473 -9.08 -3.25 -12.15
CA GLU A 473 -10.41 -2.67 -12.39
C GLU A 473 -11.46 -3.76 -12.59
N THR A 474 -11.11 -4.84 -13.30
CA THR A 474 -11.97 -6.02 -13.47
C THR A 474 -12.29 -6.69 -12.13
N LEU A 475 -11.29 -6.89 -11.26
CA LEU A 475 -11.47 -7.41 -9.92
C LEU A 475 -12.33 -6.51 -9.03
N GLN A 476 -12.19 -5.18 -9.15
CA GLN A 476 -13.07 -4.24 -8.45
C GLN A 476 -14.52 -4.35 -8.93
N ASN A 477 -14.74 -4.50 -10.24
CA ASN A 477 -16.08 -4.72 -10.78
C ASN A 477 -16.67 -6.06 -10.29
N LEU A 478 -15.89 -7.14 -10.29
CA LEU A 478 -16.33 -8.44 -9.77
C LEU A 478 -16.67 -8.39 -8.26
N ASN A 479 -15.96 -7.58 -7.47
CA ASN A 479 -16.33 -7.34 -6.07
C ASN A 479 -17.69 -6.62 -5.93
N ARG A 480 -18.02 -5.68 -6.83
CA ARG A 480 -19.35 -5.04 -6.86
C ARG A 480 -20.44 -6.03 -7.23
N VAL A 481 -20.19 -6.87 -8.24
CA VAL A 481 -21.10 -7.97 -8.63
C VAL A 481 -21.30 -8.94 -7.46
N GLN A 482 -20.28 -9.22 -6.66
CA GLN A 482 -20.42 -10.07 -5.46
C GLN A 482 -21.36 -9.47 -4.42
N GLN A 483 -21.29 -8.14 -4.19
CA GLN A 483 -22.21 -7.46 -3.28
C GLN A 483 -23.65 -7.49 -3.81
N GLU A 484 -23.82 -7.24 -5.10
CA GLU A 484 -25.13 -7.31 -5.78
C GLU A 484 -25.72 -8.73 -5.73
N PHE A 485 -24.90 -9.76 -5.94
CA PHE A 485 -25.30 -11.16 -5.82
C PHE A 485 -25.90 -11.50 -4.44
N HIS A 486 -25.27 -11.06 -3.35
CA HIS A 486 -25.79 -11.26 -2.00
C HIS A 486 -27.12 -10.52 -1.78
N GLN A 487 -27.26 -9.30 -2.32
CA GLN A 487 -28.51 -8.54 -2.24
C GLN A 487 -29.64 -9.25 -3.00
N LEU A 488 -29.37 -9.73 -4.22
CA LEU A 488 -30.32 -10.47 -5.03
C LEU A 488 -30.74 -11.79 -4.36
N GLN A 489 -29.79 -12.53 -3.76
CA GLN A 489 -30.10 -13.75 -3.00
C GLN A 489 -31.00 -13.49 -1.79
N ASN A 490 -30.76 -12.42 -1.03
CA ASN A 490 -31.60 -12.03 0.10
C ASN A 490 -33.01 -11.66 -0.36
N GLN A 491 -33.14 -10.90 -1.45
CA GLN A 491 -34.44 -10.56 -2.03
C GLN A 491 -35.20 -11.81 -2.53
N ARG A 492 -34.52 -12.73 -3.21
CA ARG A 492 -35.14 -14.00 -3.64
C ARG A 492 -35.65 -14.82 -2.45
N THR A 493 -34.85 -14.90 -1.38
CA THR A 493 -35.21 -15.66 -0.17
C THR A 493 -36.44 -15.06 0.53
N ALA A 494 -36.53 -13.72 0.59
CA ALA A 494 -37.69 -13.03 1.13
C ALA A 494 -38.97 -13.33 0.30
N PHE A 495 -38.88 -13.26 -1.04
CA PHE A 495 -40.01 -13.59 -1.91
C PHE A 495 -40.40 -15.07 -1.83
N GLN A 496 -39.45 -16.00 -1.77
CA GLN A 496 -39.74 -17.43 -1.62
C GLN A 496 -40.47 -17.73 -0.30
N THR A 497 -40.09 -17.05 0.78
CA THR A 497 -40.77 -17.18 2.08
C THR A 497 -42.21 -16.68 2.01
N GLN A 498 -42.44 -15.51 1.40
CA GLN A 498 -43.78 -14.95 1.19
C GLN A 498 -44.65 -15.85 0.30
N ILE A 499 -44.10 -16.38 -0.79
CA ILE A 499 -44.80 -17.30 -1.69
C ILE A 499 -45.26 -18.55 -0.94
N THR A 500 -44.38 -19.13 -0.11
CA THR A 500 -44.69 -20.33 0.68
C THR A 500 -45.82 -20.07 1.68
N GLN A 501 -45.75 -18.96 2.43
CA GLN A 501 -46.80 -18.56 3.37
C GLN A 501 -48.17 -18.34 2.69
N ILE A 502 -48.17 -17.71 1.51
CA ILE A 502 -49.39 -17.48 0.71
C ILE A 502 -49.97 -18.81 0.25
N GLN A 503 -49.14 -19.72 -0.28
CA GLN A 503 -49.58 -21.03 -0.75
C GLN A 503 -50.20 -21.87 0.36
N ASP A 504 -49.60 -21.86 1.55
CA ASP A 504 -50.13 -22.56 2.73
C ASP A 504 -51.47 -21.97 3.19
N THR A 505 -51.61 -20.65 3.16
CA THR A 505 -52.85 -19.95 3.54
C THR A 505 -54.00 -20.27 2.59
N ILE A 506 -53.75 -20.26 1.27
CA ILE A 506 -54.74 -20.63 0.25
C ILE A 506 -55.16 -22.08 0.41
N LYS A 507 -54.20 -22.98 0.62
CA LYS A 507 -54.46 -24.41 0.80
C LYS A 507 -55.33 -24.68 2.04
N HIS A 508 -55.01 -24.05 3.17
CA HIS A 508 -55.77 -24.20 4.40
C HIS A 508 -57.24 -23.74 4.26
N TRP A 509 -57.50 -22.67 3.50
CA TRP A 509 -58.87 -22.20 3.26
C TRP A 509 -59.67 -23.15 2.35
N LEU A 510 -59.04 -23.64 1.27
CA LEU A 510 -59.65 -24.60 0.35
C LEU A 510 -60.04 -25.91 1.05
N ASP A 511 -59.17 -26.42 1.92
CA ASP A 511 -59.38 -27.71 2.60
C ASP A 511 -60.45 -27.64 3.71
N ASN A 512 -60.56 -26.50 4.41
CA ASN A 512 -61.34 -26.44 5.67
C ASN A 512 -62.59 -25.55 5.63
N LYS A 513 -62.62 -24.49 4.82
CA LYS A 513 -63.64 -23.42 4.93
C LYS A 513 -64.46 -23.21 3.66
N ALA A 514 -63.94 -23.54 2.49
CA ALA A 514 -64.61 -23.33 1.20
C ALA A 514 -65.94 -24.09 1.06
N ALA A 515 -66.02 -25.33 1.56
CA ALA A 515 -67.25 -26.13 1.52
C ALA A 515 -68.34 -25.58 2.44
N VAL A 516 -67.96 -25.09 3.63
CA VAL A 516 -68.88 -24.49 4.62
C VAL A 516 -69.48 -23.19 4.10
N PHE A 517 -68.67 -22.34 3.47
CA PHE A 517 -69.15 -21.09 2.86
C PHE A 517 -70.22 -21.35 1.78
N LYS A 518 -70.02 -22.38 0.95
CA LYS A 518 -70.99 -22.78 -0.09
C LYS A 518 -72.32 -23.27 0.50
N ASP A 519 -72.29 -24.03 1.60
CA ASP A 519 -73.49 -24.53 2.28
C ASP A 519 -74.32 -23.40 2.93
N VAL A 520 -73.65 -22.49 3.66
CA VAL A 520 -74.32 -21.33 4.30
C VAL A 520 -74.95 -20.40 3.26
N SER A 521 -74.27 -20.16 2.12
CA SER A 521 -74.81 -19.35 1.02
C SER A 521 -76.09 -19.96 0.43
N GLN A 522 -76.14 -21.29 0.24
CA GLN A 522 -77.32 -21.96 -0.33
C GLN A 522 -78.52 -21.99 0.63
N LYS A 523 -78.29 -22.06 1.94
CA LYS A 523 -79.36 -22.06 2.95
C LYS A 523 -80.06 -20.70 3.04
N LEU A 524 -79.31 -19.60 2.95
CA LEU A 524 -79.86 -18.24 2.94
C LEU A 524 -80.61 -17.93 1.65
N GLU A 525 -80.09 -18.32 0.48
CA GLU A 525 -80.68 -18.01 -0.83
C GLU A 525 -82.01 -18.75 -1.08
N LYS A 526 -82.17 -19.96 -0.52
CA LYS A 526 -83.39 -20.78 -0.69
C LYS A 526 -84.39 -20.67 0.46
N GLU A 527 -84.14 -19.80 1.44
CA GLU A 527 -84.91 -19.70 2.70
C GLU A 527 -85.15 -21.06 3.39
N ASN A 528 -84.20 -21.99 3.25
CA ASN A 528 -84.36 -23.38 3.73
C ASN A 528 -83.87 -23.52 5.17
N PHE A 529 -84.47 -22.75 6.07
CA PHE A 529 -84.23 -22.74 7.52
C PHE A 529 -85.54 -22.44 8.26
N ALA A 530 -85.66 -22.89 9.52
CA ALA A 530 -86.87 -22.71 10.35
C ALA A 530 -88.19 -23.19 9.70
N THR A 531 -88.16 -24.36 9.04
CA THR A 531 -89.28 -24.92 8.26
C THR A 531 -90.52 -25.30 9.10
N GLU A 532 -90.34 -25.76 10.34
CA GLU A 532 -91.46 -26.11 11.24
C GLU A 532 -92.24 -24.88 11.72
N ALA A 533 -91.56 -23.79 12.07
CA ALA A 533 -92.19 -22.53 12.47
C ALA A 533 -93.01 -21.91 11.32
N ARG A 534 -92.53 -22.04 10.07
CA ARG A 534 -93.22 -21.54 8.86
C ARG A 534 -94.50 -22.32 8.53
N LEU A 535 -94.55 -23.62 8.80
CA LEU A 535 -95.77 -24.44 8.61
C LEU A 535 -96.85 -24.10 9.65
N THR A 536 -96.44 -23.87 10.90
CA THR A 536 -97.35 -23.52 12.01
C THR A 536 -98.07 -22.19 11.78
N LEU A 537 -97.38 -21.21 11.18
CA LEU A 537 -97.95 -19.89 10.85
C LEU A 537 -99.03 -19.99 9.76
N LYS A 538 -98.91 -20.96 8.84
CA LYS A 538 -99.88 -21.19 7.77
C LYS A 538 -101.18 -21.83 8.28
N ASP A 539 -101.09 -22.75 9.23
CA ASP A 539 -102.24 -23.44 9.85
C ASP A 539 -103.10 -22.48 10.70
N LEU A 540 -102.46 -21.64 11.50
CA LEU A 540 -103.15 -20.64 12.35
C LEU A 540 -103.94 -19.60 11.54
N ALA A 541 -103.49 -19.26 10.33
CA ALA A 541 -104.20 -18.33 9.45
C ALA A 541 -105.52 -18.92 8.88
N GLU A 542 -105.61 -20.24 8.76
CA GLU A 542 -106.80 -20.94 8.25
C GLU A 542 -107.89 -21.09 9.32
N GLN A 543 -107.49 -21.24 10.59
CA GLN A 543 -108.38 -21.27 11.76
C GLN A 543 -109.05 -19.92 12.05
N MET A 544 -108.37 -18.80 11.80
CA MET A 544 -108.96 -17.45 11.98
C MET A 544 -110.05 -17.13 10.95
N LYS A 545 -110.01 -17.77 9.77
CA LYS A 545 -110.96 -17.56 8.67
C LYS A 545 -112.30 -18.28 8.88
N THR A 546 -112.33 -19.33 9.70
CA THR A 546 -113.51 -20.17 9.97
C THR A 546 -114.43 -19.62 11.06
N LEU A 547 -113.98 -18.62 11.85
CA LEU A 547 -114.72 -18.08 13.01
C LEU A 547 -115.88 -17.13 12.68
N GLY A 548 -116.01 -16.62 11.44
CA GLY A 548 -117.25 -15.98 10.96
C GLY A 548 -117.75 -14.75 11.73
N TYR A 549 -116.84 -13.92 12.29
CA TYR A 549 -117.17 -12.71 13.04
C TYR A 549 -117.56 -11.53 12.11
N ASP A 550 -118.77 -10.99 12.28
CA ASP A 550 -119.33 -9.87 11.52
C ASP A 550 -119.28 -8.55 12.30
N VAL A 551 -118.63 -7.53 11.71
CA VAL A 551 -118.28 -6.27 12.39
C VAL A 551 -119.45 -5.27 12.40
N GLU A 552 -120.42 -5.39 11.49
CA GLU A 552 -121.47 -4.37 11.27
C GLU A 552 -122.66 -4.53 12.24
N THR A 553 -122.99 -5.77 12.62
CA THR A 553 -123.99 -6.10 13.66
C THR A 553 -123.51 -5.75 15.07
N HIS A 554 -122.21 -5.90 15.36
CA HIS A 554 -121.58 -5.46 16.61
C HIS A 554 -121.57 -3.91 16.73
N GLN A 555 -121.43 -3.18 15.62
CA GLN A 555 -121.43 -1.70 15.64
C GLN A 555 -122.81 -1.08 15.93
N ASN A 556 -123.93 -1.73 15.55
CA ASN A 556 -125.28 -1.21 15.78
C ASN A 556 -125.77 -1.38 17.23
N LEU A 557 -125.39 -2.47 17.89
CA LEU A 557 -125.62 -2.68 19.33
C LEU A 557 -124.72 -1.76 20.18
N LYS A 558 -123.53 -1.40 19.67
CA LYS A 558 -122.62 -0.39 20.25
C LYS A 558 -123.17 1.04 20.23
N SER A 559 -123.97 1.42 19.23
CA SER A 559 -124.49 2.79 19.09
C SER A 559 -125.66 3.10 20.04
N LEU A 560 -126.47 2.10 20.35
CA LEU A 560 -127.57 2.18 21.34
C LEU A 560 -127.06 2.17 22.78
N GLU A 561 -125.99 1.42 23.07
CA GLU A 561 -125.22 1.51 24.32
C GLU A 561 -124.58 2.90 24.47
N ALA A 562 -123.94 3.42 23.41
CA ALA A 562 -123.24 4.71 23.41
C ALA A 562 -124.13 5.93 23.75
N ASN A 563 -125.40 5.95 23.34
CA ASN A 563 -126.32 7.08 23.60
C ASN A 563 -126.76 7.20 25.07
N HIS A 564 -126.67 6.11 25.84
CA HIS A 564 -126.92 6.11 27.28
C HIS A 564 -125.66 5.83 28.12
N ARG A 565 -124.49 5.73 27.47
CA ARG A 565 -123.19 5.44 28.11
C ARG A 565 -122.67 6.57 28.99
N SER A 566 -123.11 7.81 28.79
CA SER A 566 -122.67 8.92 29.64
C SER A 566 -122.97 8.68 31.13
N SER A 567 -124.01 7.90 31.46
CA SER A 567 -124.33 7.51 32.83
C SER A 567 -123.54 6.28 33.33
N GLU A 568 -122.99 5.43 32.44
CA GLU A 568 -121.91 4.49 32.81
C GLU A 568 -120.63 5.27 33.12
N ASN A 569 -120.24 6.23 32.29
CA ASN A 569 -119.03 7.02 32.53
C ASN A 569 -119.11 7.80 33.84
N GLN A 570 -120.25 8.40 34.18
CA GLN A 570 -120.41 9.10 35.46
C GLN A 570 -120.42 8.14 36.66
N TYR A 571 -121.00 6.94 36.53
CA TYR A 571 -120.97 5.91 37.58
C TYR A 571 -119.62 5.19 37.70
N ARG A 572 -118.93 4.96 36.59
CA ARG A 572 -117.53 4.49 36.54
C ARG A 572 -116.60 5.55 37.07
N GLU A 573 -116.76 6.82 36.75
CA GLU A 573 -115.93 7.91 37.30
C GLU A 573 -116.15 8.02 38.81
N LEU A 574 -117.36 7.75 39.31
CA LEU A 574 -117.65 7.65 40.74
C LEU A 574 -117.02 6.40 41.39
N GLU A 575 -117.06 5.22 40.75
CA GLU A 575 -116.40 4.00 41.24
C GLU A 575 -114.87 4.06 41.10
N ILE A 576 -114.35 4.63 40.02
CA ILE A 576 -112.92 4.89 39.79
C ILE A 576 -112.46 5.94 40.79
N ALA A 577 -113.22 7.00 41.07
CA ALA A 577 -112.89 7.94 42.14
C ALA A 577 -112.87 7.23 43.51
N LYS A 578 -113.83 6.34 43.82
CA LYS A 578 -113.85 5.56 45.07
C LYS A 578 -112.71 4.54 45.18
N ALA A 579 -112.32 3.90 44.06
CA ALA A 579 -111.30 2.85 44.03
C ALA A 579 -109.88 3.39 43.82
N ALA A 580 -109.70 4.51 43.12
CA ALA A 580 -108.41 5.08 42.73
C ALA A 580 -107.89 6.15 43.71
N LEU A 581 -108.74 6.76 44.54
CA LEU A 581 -108.30 7.82 45.47
C LEU A 581 -107.24 7.31 46.47
N ASN A 582 -107.43 6.12 47.06
CA ASN A 582 -106.45 5.55 47.99
C ASN A 582 -105.13 5.13 47.29
N PRO A 583 -105.14 4.39 46.16
CA PRO A 583 -103.93 4.09 45.40
C PRO A 583 -103.17 5.33 44.92
N ILE A 584 -103.87 6.39 44.51
CA ILE A 584 -103.23 7.65 44.07
C ILE A 584 -102.59 8.37 45.26
N LEU A 585 -103.20 8.33 46.45
CA LEU A 585 -102.60 8.89 47.67
C LEU A 585 -101.32 8.15 48.09
N GLU A 586 -101.27 6.81 47.97
CA GLU A 586 -100.03 6.05 48.16
C GLU A 586 -98.97 6.37 47.09
N GLN A 587 -99.35 6.43 45.81
CA GLN A 587 -98.41 6.75 44.73
C GLN A 587 -97.87 8.19 44.80
N ILE A 588 -98.66 9.15 45.27
CA ILE A 588 -98.21 10.52 45.55
C ILE A 588 -97.12 10.50 46.62
N LYS A 589 -97.37 9.79 47.74
CA LYS A 589 -96.43 9.66 48.85
C LYS A 589 -95.12 8.98 48.40
N ASP A 590 -95.20 7.84 47.72
CA ASP A 590 -94.02 7.11 47.24
C ASP A 590 -93.20 7.94 46.23
N ARG A 591 -93.87 8.70 45.36
CA ARG A 591 -93.20 9.60 44.41
C ARG A 591 -92.58 10.82 45.10
N GLU A 592 -93.22 11.39 46.12
CA GLU A 592 -92.66 12.47 46.93
C GLU A 592 -91.39 12.01 47.64
N GLU A 593 -91.41 10.82 48.25
CA GLU A 593 -90.24 10.20 48.89
C GLU A 593 -89.12 9.90 47.86
N ALA A 594 -89.45 9.33 46.70
CA ALA A 594 -88.48 9.05 45.64
C ALA A 594 -87.85 10.32 45.03
N ILE A 595 -88.63 11.39 44.84
CA ILE A 595 -88.12 12.69 44.37
C ILE A 595 -87.22 13.34 45.43
N GLN A 596 -87.54 13.21 46.72
CA GLN A 596 -86.66 13.69 47.79
C GLN A 596 -85.33 12.95 47.81
N LEU A 597 -85.35 11.62 47.69
CA LEU A 597 -84.14 10.80 47.68
C LEU A 597 -83.26 11.14 46.46
N LEU A 598 -83.87 11.28 45.28
CA LEU A 598 -83.16 11.68 44.05
C LEU A 598 -82.59 13.11 44.14
N LYS A 599 -83.27 14.04 44.83
CA LYS A 599 -82.73 15.39 45.12
C LYS A 599 -81.49 15.34 46.03
N GLN A 600 -81.49 14.46 47.04
CA GLN A 600 -80.33 14.28 47.91
C GLN A 600 -79.14 13.71 47.13
N GLU A 601 -79.36 12.70 46.29
CA GLU A 601 -78.31 12.14 45.43
C GLU A 601 -77.76 13.17 44.42
N ILE A 602 -78.62 13.96 43.77
CA ILE A 602 -78.19 15.01 42.84
C ILE A 602 -77.32 16.05 43.57
N ASN A 603 -77.69 16.44 44.79
CA ASN A 603 -76.92 17.40 45.56
C ASN A 603 -75.56 16.83 45.99
N GLN A 604 -75.51 15.55 46.38
CA GLN A 604 -74.26 14.85 46.68
C GLN A 604 -73.35 14.78 45.45
N ASP A 605 -73.87 14.34 44.31
CA ASP A 605 -73.12 14.24 43.05
C ASP A 605 -72.66 15.62 42.55
N GLN A 606 -73.46 16.68 42.73
CA GLN A 606 -73.06 18.07 42.42
C GLN A 606 -71.91 18.55 43.30
N THR A 607 -71.95 18.25 44.60
CA THR A 607 -70.89 18.62 45.54
C THR A 607 -69.60 17.88 45.19
N HIS A 608 -69.70 16.59 44.86
CA HIS A 608 -68.57 15.77 44.43
C HIS A 608 -67.98 16.24 43.09
N LEU A 609 -68.82 16.67 42.14
CA LEU A 609 -68.36 17.23 40.87
C LEU A 609 -67.52 18.51 41.08
N VAL A 610 -67.98 19.43 41.93
CA VAL A 610 -67.23 20.66 42.24
C VAL A 610 -65.89 20.34 42.93
N GLN A 611 -65.87 19.34 43.81
CA GLN A 611 -64.62 18.88 44.43
C GLN A 611 -63.65 18.30 43.39
N LEU A 612 -64.12 17.42 42.51
CA LEU A 612 -63.29 16.85 41.45
C LEU A 612 -62.79 17.89 40.44
N GLU A 613 -63.61 18.87 40.06
CA GLU A 613 -63.20 19.96 39.16
C GLU A 613 -62.14 20.89 39.81
N THR A 614 -62.25 21.16 41.11
CA THR A 614 -61.25 21.96 41.85
C THR A 614 -59.94 21.19 42.09
N GLU A 615 -60.00 19.89 42.37
CA GLU A 615 -58.81 19.03 42.42
C GLU A 615 -58.14 18.89 41.04
N PHE A 616 -58.92 18.82 39.97
CA PHE A 616 -58.42 18.76 38.61
C PHE A 616 -57.65 20.02 38.21
N ASP A 617 -58.21 21.21 38.49
CA ASP A 617 -57.56 22.49 38.19
C ASP A 617 -56.30 22.74 39.04
N THR A 618 -56.22 22.20 40.24
CA THR A 618 -55.03 22.35 41.09
C THR A 618 -53.90 21.42 40.70
N LEU A 619 -54.19 20.18 40.27
CA LEU A 619 -53.18 19.17 39.95
C LEU A 619 -52.67 19.22 38.51
N TYR A 620 -53.48 19.67 37.54
CA TYR A 620 -53.20 19.46 36.11
C TYR A 620 -53.10 20.73 35.25
N LYS A 621 -53.08 21.91 35.87
CA LYS A 621 -52.99 23.21 35.19
C LYS A 621 -51.61 23.50 34.59
N ASP A 622 -50.54 23.09 35.27
CA ASP A 622 -49.15 23.40 34.89
C ASP A 622 -48.33 22.13 34.59
N ILE A 623 -48.90 21.17 33.84
CA ILE A 623 -48.16 19.97 33.43
C ILE A 623 -47.10 20.37 32.38
N PRO A 624 -45.83 19.99 32.57
CA PRO A 624 -44.77 20.22 31.58
C PRO A 624 -45.09 19.55 30.24
N ASP A 625 -44.82 20.24 29.13
CA ASP A 625 -45.05 19.70 27.78
C ASP A 625 -44.16 18.47 27.52
N SER A 626 -44.80 17.30 27.48
CA SER A 626 -44.13 16.02 27.25
C SER A 626 -43.42 15.95 25.90
N LYS A 627 -43.92 16.64 24.86
CA LYS A 627 -43.27 16.70 23.55
C LYS A 627 -42.00 17.54 23.57
N GLN A 628 -42.01 18.67 24.28
CA GLN A 628 -40.82 19.51 24.39
C GLN A 628 -39.71 18.76 25.13
N LEU A 629 -40.03 18.12 26.26
CA LEU A 629 -39.07 17.31 27.02
C LEU A 629 -38.54 16.11 26.21
N GLN A 630 -39.40 15.47 25.41
CA GLN A 630 -38.98 14.37 24.51
C GLN A 630 -38.00 14.88 23.43
N ASN A 631 -38.25 16.05 22.85
CA ASN A 631 -37.34 16.64 21.87
C ASN A 631 -35.97 16.99 22.48
N GLU A 632 -35.96 17.52 23.71
CA GLU A 632 -34.72 17.82 24.44
C GLU A 632 -33.94 16.54 24.78
N LEU A 633 -34.64 15.46 25.14
CA LEU A 633 -34.05 14.14 25.36
C LEU A 633 -33.41 13.59 24.09
N ASP A 634 -34.14 13.63 22.97
CA ASP A 634 -33.65 13.13 21.68
C ASP A 634 -32.43 13.94 21.20
N GLN A 635 -32.45 15.27 21.38
CA GLN A 635 -31.33 16.15 21.07
C GLN A 635 -30.10 15.83 21.91
N ASN A 636 -30.27 15.63 23.22
CA ASN A 636 -29.18 15.27 24.12
C ASN A 636 -28.62 13.87 23.80
N GLN A 637 -29.45 12.93 23.35
CA GLN A 637 -29.01 11.62 22.86
C GLN A 637 -28.14 11.73 21.58
N ILE A 638 -28.49 12.66 20.67
CA ILE A 638 -27.66 12.96 19.50
C ILE A 638 -26.29 13.52 19.93
N ASP A 639 -26.25 14.40 20.93
CA ASP A 639 -25.00 14.99 21.40
C ASP A 639 -24.11 13.97 22.13
N ILE A 640 -24.70 13.03 22.88
CA ILE A 640 -23.99 11.86 23.44
C ILE A 640 -23.32 11.05 22.33
N ASN A 641 -24.06 10.75 21.25
CA ASN A 641 -23.53 9.98 20.13
C ASN A 641 -22.37 10.72 19.43
N ARG A 642 -22.48 12.05 19.26
CA ARG A 642 -21.40 12.89 18.72
C ARG A 642 -20.15 12.87 19.60
N LEU A 643 -20.32 12.98 20.93
CA LEU A 643 -19.19 12.92 21.87
C LEU A 643 -18.49 11.56 21.84
N HIS A 644 -19.23 10.45 21.73
CA HIS A 644 -18.65 9.12 21.52
C HIS A 644 -17.83 9.05 20.23
N GLN A 645 -18.33 9.60 19.12
CA GLN A 645 -17.60 9.67 17.86
C GLN A 645 -16.30 10.48 17.99
N PHE A 646 -16.34 11.66 18.63
CA PHE A 646 -15.14 12.48 18.83
C PHE A 646 -14.10 11.79 19.72
N ILE A 647 -14.52 11.14 20.80
CA ILE A 647 -13.63 10.35 21.66
C ILE A 647 -13.02 9.19 20.85
N GLY A 648 -13.81 8.50 20.04
CA GLY A 648 -13.35 7.43 19.17
C GLY A 648 -12.28 7.90 18.18
N ALA A 649 -12.52 9.02 17.49
CA ALA A 649 -11.59 9.60 16.53
C ALA A 649 -10.26 10.02 17.19
N GLU A 650 -10.30 10.69 18.35
CA GLU A 650 -9.08 11.08 19.06
C GLU A 650 -8.32 9.86 19.63
N ASN A 651 -9.01 8.80 20.08
CA ASN A 651 -8.35 7.55 20.48
C ASN A 651 -7.67 6.83 19.31
N GLN A 652 -8.26 6.86 18.11
CA GLN A 652 -7.59 6.33 16.91
C GLN A 652 -6.29 7.07 16.62
N LYS A 653 -6.26 8.41 16.77
CA LYS A 653 -5.04 9.20 16.65
C LYS A 653 -3.99 8.79 17.70
N ILE A 654 -4.38 8.55 18.95
CA ILE A 654 -3.47 8.04 19.99
C ILE A 654 -2.84 6.70 19.57
N ASN A 655 -3.65 5.76 19.07
CA ASN A 655 -3.13 4.45 18.63
C ASN A 655 -2.17 4.59 17.45
N TYR A 656 -2.48 5.47 16.50
CA TYR A 656 -1.56 5.81 15.41
C TYR A 656 -0.23 6.36 15.94
N LEU A 657 -0.26 7.30 16.90
CA LEU A 657 0.94 7.84 17.53
C LEU A 657 1.72 6.78 18.33
N GLN A 658 1.05 5.80 18.94
CA GLN A 658 1.72 4.66 19.58
C GLN A 658 2.48 3.82 18.56
N GLN A 659 1.90 3.52 17.41
CA GLN A 659 2.58 2.80 16.32
C GLN A 659 3.80 3.60 15.86
N LYS A 660 3.66 4.92 15.67
CA LYS A 660 4.77 5.80 15.32
C LYS A 660 5.90 5.79 16.34
N ARG A 661 5.61 5.66 17.64
CA ARG A 661 6.65 5.53 18.67
C ARG A 661 7.47 4.23 18.53
N VAL A 662 6.83 3.14 18.10
CA VAL A 662 7.53 1.89 17.77
C VAL A 662 8.42 2.09 16.56
N ASP A 663 7.88 2.66 15.48
CA ASP A 663 8.64 2.97 14.26
C ASP A 663 9.86 3.87 14.56
N GLN A 664 9.69 4.88 15.42
CA GLN A 664 10.78 5.76 15.85
C GLN A 664 11.90 4.97 16.54
N SER A 665 11.56 4.05 17.44
CA SER A 665 12.53 3.21 18.12
C SER A 665 13.31 2.33 17.13
N ASP A 666 12.61 1.74 16.16
CA ASP A 666 13.22 0.89 15.13
C ASP A 666 14.18 1.68 14.24
N TYR A 667 13.79 2.89 13.82
CA TYR A 667 14.67 3.77 13.05
C TYR A 667 15.86 4.26 13.87
N GLN A 668 15.68 4.51 15.17
CA GLN A 668 16.77 4.88 16.07
C GLN A 668 17.81 3.77 16.15
N GLN A 669 17.38 2.52 16.33
CA GLN A 669 18.28 1.36 16.37
C GLN A 669 19.05 1.21 15.04
N LYS A 670 18.35 1.32 13.90
CA LYS A 670 18.98 1.25 12.57
C LYS A 670 19.99 2.39 12.36
N ASN A 671 19.70 3.59 12.84
CA ASN A 671 20.63 4.71 12.78
C ASN A 671 21.89 4.44 13.61
N ASP A 672 21.75 3.90 14.81
CA ASP A 672 22.89 3.61 15.71
C ASP A 672 23.81 2.53 15.10
N GLU A 673 23.23 1.48 14.50
CA GLU A 673 23.99 0.49 13.74
C GLU A 673 24.72 1.12 12.55
N MET A 674 24.07 2.05 11.84
CA MET A 674 24.65 2.74 10.69
C MET A 674 25.84 3.61 11.07
N VAL A 675 25.76 4.34 12.19
CA VAL A 675 26.85 5.17 12.72
C VAL A 675 28.12 4.34 12.93
N ILE A 676 27.98 3.13 13.47
CA ILE A 676 29.11 2.22 13.69
C ILE A 676 29.74 1.81 12.34
N GLN A 677 28.92 1.47 11.34
CA GLN A 677 29.41 1.07 10.03
C GLN A 677 30.12 2.21 9.29
N ILE A 678 29.55 3.41 9.31
CA ILE A 678 30.16 4.62 8.74
C ILE A 678 31.55 4.86 9.35
N SER A 679 31.66 4.76 10.69
CA SER A 679 32.95 4.90 11.39
C SER A 679 33.97 3.85 10.96
N ARG A 680 33.55 2.60 10.74
CA ARG A 680 34.44 1.52 10.26
C ARG A 680 34.97 1.82 8.86
N TYR A 681 34.09 2.20 7.93
CA TYR A 681 34.52 2.54 6.57
C TYR A 681 35.39 3.80 6.51
N GLN A 682 35.15 4.77 7.39
CA GLN A 682 36.01 5.94 7.53
C GLN A 682 37.44 5.55 7.96
N LYS A 683 37.58 4.63 8.92
CA LYS A 683 38.90 4.11 9.32
C LYS A 683 39.58 3.32 8.19
N LEU A 684 38.82 2.56 7.41
CA LEU A 684 39.35 1.83 6.26
C LEU A 684 39.84 2.79 5.16
N GLU A 685 39.08 3.84 4.85
CA GLU A 685 39.50 4.87 3.88
C GLU A 685 40.80 5.57 4.30
N GLU A 686 40.96 5.86 5.60
CA GLU A 686 42.20 6.43 6.15
C GLU A 686 43.37 5.43 6.06
N ALA A 687 43.14 4.17 6.46
CA ALA A 687 44.14 3.12 6.43
C ALA A 687 44.62 2.78 5.01
N PHE A 688 43.75 2.83 4.02
CA PHE A 688 44.10 2.56 2.62
C PHE A 688 44.69 3.78 1.89
N GLY A 689 44.69 4.96 2.51
CA GLY A 689 45.25 6.18 1.95
C GLY A 689 46.78 6.18 1.82
N LYS A 690 47.32 7.18 1.10
CA LYS A 690 48.76 7.34 0.83
C LYS A 690 49.66 7.42 2.07
N ASN A 691 49.10 7.75 3.23
CA ASN A 691 49.79 7.85 4.52
C ASN A 691 49.46 6.70 5.48
N GLY A 692 48.67 5.72 5.03
CA GLY A 692 48.28 4.55 5.81
C GLY A 692 49.19 3.35 5.51
N ILE A 693 48.58 2.21 5.22
CA ILE A 693 49.25 0.94 4.93
C ILE A 693 50.29 1.08 3.80
N PRO A 694 50.02 1.78 2.66
CA PRO A 694 51.03 1.98 1.62
C PRO A 694 52.32 2.66 2.12
N ALA A 695 52.22 3.68 2.97
CA ALA A 695 53.40 4.35 3.51
C ALA A 695 54.21 3.41 4.41
N LEU A 696 53.53 2.65 5.28
CA LEU A 696 54.15 1.67 6.16
C LEU A 696 54.86 0.56 5.39
N LEU A 697 54.28 0.08 4.28
CA LEU A 697 54.90 -0.93 3.43
C LEU A 697 56.15 -0.40 2.70
N ILE A 698 56.14 0.86 2.26
CA ILE A 698 57.33 1.51 1.69
C ILE A 698 58.42 1.65 2.76
N GLU A 699 58.08 2.10 3.97
CA GLU A 699 59.04 2.22 5.07
C GLU A 699 59.65 0.88 5.48
N GLN A 700 58.90 -0.22 5.38
CA GLN A 700 59.41 -1.57 5.63
C GLN A 700 60.32 -2.10 4.50
N ALA A 701 60.05 -1.73 3.24
CA ALA A 701 60.82 -2.20 2.09
C ALA A 701 62.12 -1.40 1.86
N LEU A 702 62.15 -0.13 2.24
CA LEU A 702 63.31 0.75 2.00
C LEU A 702 64.63 0.25 2.60
N PRO A 703 64.70 -0.25 3.84
CA PRO A 703 65.93 -0.81 4.39
C PRO A 703 66.49 -1.99 3.57
N GLU A 704 65.62 -2.81 2.98
CA GLU A 704 66.04 -3.91 2.11
C GLU A 704 66.67 -3.38 0.81
N ILE A 705 66.05 -2.38 0.19
CA ILE A 705 66.59 -1.72 -1.01
C ILE A 705 67.92 -1.02 -0.70
N GLU A 706 68.01 -0.33 0.45
CA GLU A 706 69.23 0.32 0.92
C GLU A 706 70.38 -0.67 1.11
N ASN A 707 70.12 -1.79 1.78
CA ASN A 707 71.13 -2.82 2.04
C ASN A 707 71.66 -3.43 0.74
N HIS A 708 70.79 -3.81 -0.20
CA HIS A 708 71.24 -4.34 -1.49
C HIS A 708 72.00 -3.28 -2.32
N ALA A 709 71.53 -2.02 -2.32
CA ALA A 709 72.23 -0.95 -3.03
C ALA A 709 73.63 -0.71 -2.45
N ASN A 710 73.78 -0.80 -1.13
CA ASN A 710 75.07 -0.71 -0.46
C ASN A 710 75.98 -1.89 -0.76
N GLU A 711 75.46 -3.12 -0.81
CA GLU A 711 76.25 -4.30 -1.19
C GLU A 711 76.87 -4.14 -2.59
N TYR A 712 76.09 -3.63 -3.55
CA TYR A 712 76.61 -3.35 -4.90
C TYR A 712 77.60 -2.19 -4.91
N LEU A 713 77.29 -1.09 -4.22
CA LEU A 713 78.13 0.11 -4.22
C LEU A 713 79.47 -0.14 -3.52
N GLU A 714 79.48 -0.91 -2.42
CA GLU A 714 80.69 -1.29 -1.70
C GLU A 714 81.67 -1.99 -2.63
N ARG A 715 81.20 -2.94 -3.45
CA ARG A 715 82.05 -3.65 -4.42
C ARG A 715 82.55 -2.74 -5.54
N LEU A 716 81.72 -1.82 -6.02
CA LEU A 716 82.09 -0.88 -7.10
C LEU A 716 83.06 0.20 -6.63
N THR A 717 83.10 0.49 -5.34
CA THR A 717 83.88 1.59 -4.75
C THR A 717 84.95 1.12 -3.77
N ASN A 718 85.13 -0.19 -3.53
CA ASN A 718 85.96 -0.74 -2.45
C ASN A 718 85.57 -0.22 -1.05
N GLY A 719 84.28 -0.07 -0.79
CA GLY A 719 83.75 0.41 0.49
C GLY A 719 84.01 1.88 0.79
N LEU A 720 84.34 2.68 -0.22
CA LEU A 720 84.57 4.12 -0.06
C LEU A 720 83.26 4.93 0.00
N MET A 721 82.12 4.32 -0.36
CA MET A 721 80.82 5.00 -0.40
C MET A 721 79.69 4.13 0.15
N SER A 722 78.67 4.78 0.73
CA SER A 722 77.40 4.16 1.11
C SER A 722 76.22 5.07 0.80
N ILE A 723 75.06 4.48 0.52
CA ILE A 723 73.76 5.09 0.24
C ILE A 723 72.88 5.01 1.49
N LYS A 724 72.11 6.06 1.73
CA LYS A 724 71.03 6.09 2.72
C LYS A 724 69.79 6.76 2.15
N PHE A 725 68.64 6.11 2.28
CA PHE A 725 67.34 6.69 1.97
C PHE A 725 66.73 7.32 3.22
N GLN A 726 66.44 8.62 3.16
CA GLN A 726 65.81 9.35 4.25
C GLN A 726 64.32 9.55 3.96
N THR A 727 63.47 8.99 4.80
CA THR A 727 62.00 9.05 4.67
C THR A 727 61.36 10.28 5.31
N GLN A 728 62.13 11.05 6.10
CA GLN A 728 61.65 12.20 6.83
C GLN A 728 62.64 13.36 6.78
N SER A 729 62.21 14.55 6.37
CA SER A 729 62.98 15.81 6.42
C SER A 729 62.30 16.87 7.27
N GLU A 730 63.05 17.86 7.74
CA GLU A 730 62.48 18.99 8.48
C GLU A 730 61.77 19.97 7.52
N TYR A 731 60.64 20.55 7.95
CA TYR A 731 60.04 21.66 7.22
C TYR A 731 60.94 22.90 7.28
N LYS A 732 60.94 23.72 6.21
CA LYS A 732 61.66 25.01 6.19
C LYS A 732 61.18 25.98 7.30
N ASP A 733 59.96 25.78 7.80
CA ASP A 733 59.41 26.51 8.94
C ASP A 733 59.86 25.84 10.26
N LYS A 734 60.79 26.48 10.97
CA LYS A 734 61.37 26.00 12.23
C LYS A 734 60.38 25.93 13.41
N LYS A 735 59.14 26.40 13.25
CA LYS A 735 58.09 26.32 14.27
C LYS A 735 57.29 25.03 14.24
N ARG A 736 57.37 24.25 13.15
CA ARG A 736 56.75 22.93 13.06
C ARG A 736 57.64 21.89 13.70
N THR A 737 57.07 21.11 14.63
CA THR A 737 57.73 19.99 15.29
C THR A 737 57.51 18.66 14.56
N ASP A 738 56.58 18.62 13.60
CA ASP A 738 56.35 17.47 12.74
C ASP A 738 57.32 17.45 11.56
N LYS A 739 57.76 16.25 11.16
CA LYS A 739 58.67 16.06 10.02
C LYS A 739 57.87 15.86 8.73
N LYS A 740 58.41 16.35 7.61
CA LYS A 740 57.87 16.14 6.27
C LYS A 740 58.26 14.75 5.79
N GLU A 741 57.28 13.95 5.35
CA GLU A 741 57.57 12.73 4.59
C GLU A 741 58.30 13.08 3.29
N THR A 742 59.41 12.40 3.03
CA THR A 742 60.28 12.60 1.87
C THR A 742 60.89 11.27 1.44
N LEU A 743 61.71 11.27 0.40
CA LEU A 743 62.55 10.15 0.01
C LEU A 743 63.84 10.72 -0.57
N ASP A 744 64.66 11.28 0.32
CA ASP A 744 65.93 11.90 -0.04
C ASP A 744 67.04 10.83 -0.10
N ILE A 745 67.97 10.97 -1.04
CA ILE A 745 69.07 10.05 -1.25
C ILE A 745 70.35 10.74 -0.78
N LEU A 746 70.94 10.19 0.28
CA LEU A 746 72.17 10.70 0.86
C LEU A 746 73.30 9.70 0.63
N ILE A 747 74.47 10.22 0.30
CA ILE A 747 75.65 9.41 0.01
C ILE A 747 76.76 9.79 0.98
N SER A 748 77.34 8.80 1.66
CA SER A 748 78.58 8.96 2.40
C SER A 748 79.76 8.74 1.47
N ASP A 749 80.82 9.55 1.63
CA ASP A 749 82.12 9.34 1.00
C ASP A 749 83.17 8.90 2.05
N GLN A 750 84.47 8.91 1.68
CA GLN A 750 85.59 8.58 2.56
C GLN A 750 85.69 9.43 3.83
N SER A 751 85.06 10.62 3.85
CA SER A 751 85.02 11.49 5.03
C SER A 751 84.00 11.03 6.08
N GLY A 752 83.09 10.12 5.72
CA GLY A 752 82.04 9.60 6.61
C GLY A 752 80.82 10.51 6.74
N ASP A 753 80.84 11.70 6.14
CA ASP A 753 79.72 12.63 6.14
C ASP A 753 78.75 12.33 4.98
N TYR A 754 77.45 12.32 5.30
CA TYR A 754 76.39 12.16 4.30
C TYR A 754 76.11 13.48 3.59
N ARG A 755 76.17 13.46 2.25
CA ARG A 755 75.88 14.60 1.38
C ARG A 755 74.81 14.25 0.35
N ALA A 756 74.17 15.29 -0.19
CA ALA A 756 73.16 15.12 -1.23
C ALA A 756 73.82 14.55 -2.51
N TYR A 757 73.11 13.63 -3.17
CA TYR A 757 73.56 12.95 -4.40
C TYR A 757 74.05 13.92 -5.50
N GLU A 758 73.47 15.11 -5.59
CA GLU A 758 73.77 16.12 -6.62
C GLU A 758 75.20 16.68 -6.55
N LEU A 759 75.95 16.41 -5.49
CA LEU A 759 77.31 16.93 -5.27
C LEU A 759 78.43 15.99 -5.76
N PHE A 760 78.11 14.80 -6.27
CA PHE A 760 79.09 13.77 -6.66
C PHE A 760 79.51 13.87 -8.14
N SER A 761 80.73 13.43 -8.45
CA SER A 761 81.26 13.49 -9.83
C SER A 761 80.58 12.50 -10.77
N GLY A 762 80.68 12.70 -12.09
CA GLY A 762 79.97 11.87 -13.07
C GLY A 762 80.32 10.37 -13.02
N GLY A 763 81.56 10.01 -12.65
CA GLY A 763 81.98 8.61 -12.50
C GLY A 763 81.41 7.95 -11.23
N GLU A 764 81.36 8.70 -10.13
CA GLU A 764 80.84 8.25 -8.83
C GLU A 764 79.30 8.19 -8.85
N ALA A 765 78.66 9.23 -9.40
CA ALA A 765 77.23 9.27 -9.64
C ALA A 765 76.76 8.07 -10.46
N PHE A 766 77.54 7.65 -11.48
CA PHE A 766 77.23 6.44 -12.24
C PHE A 766 77.21 5.18 -11.37
N ARG A 767 78.22 4.96 -10.52
CA ARG A 767 78.28 3.79 -9.61
C ARG A 767 77.13 3.79 -8.60
N ILE A 768 76.79 4.96 -8.06
CA ILE A 768 75.65 5.15 -7.15
C ILE A 768 74.32 4.80 -7.85
N ASN A 769 74.07 5.40 -9.01
CA ASN A 769 72.88 5.15 -9.82
C ASN A 769 72.76 3.68 -10.22
N PHE A 770 73.89 3.08 -10.60
CA PHE A 770 73.96 1.68 -10.97
C PHE A 770 73.57 0.76 -9.81
N SER A 771 74.11 1.03 -8.63
CA SER A 771 73.84 0.25 -7.42
C SER A 771 72.38 0.36 -6.96
N ILE A 772 71.81 1.56 -6.95
CA ILE A 772 70.39 1.78 -6.60
C ILE A 772 69.47 1.06 -7.59
N ARG A 773 69.74 1.17 -8.89
CA ARG A 773 68.90 0.51 -9.91
C ARG A 773 69.02 -0.99 -9.89
N LEU A 774 70.22 -1.54 -9.64
CA LEU A 774 70.38 -2.98 -9.45
C LEU A 774 69.55 -3.48 -8.26
N ALA A 775 69.58 -2.76 -7.13
CA ALA A 775 68.76 -3.09 -5.97
C ALA A 775 67.26 -3.03 -6.27
N LEU A 776 66.79 -1.98 -6.95
CA LEU A 776 65.39 -1.85 -7.37
C LEU A 776 64.98 -2.95 -8.35
N SER A 777 65.84 -3.27 -9.33
CA SER A 777 65.63 -4.37 -10.28
C SER A 777 65.55 -5.72 -9.58
N GLN A 778 66.38 -5.96 -8.56
CA GLN A 778 66.39 -7.21 -7.82
C GLN A 778 65.10 -7.38 -6.99
N VAL A 779 64.63 -6.31 -6.34
CA VAL A 779 63.34 -6.31 -5.62
C VAL A 779 62.19 -6.59 -6.59
N LEU A 780 62.21 -6.00 -7.80
CA LEU A 780 61.24 -6.32 -8.86
C LEU A 780 61.32 -7.76 -9.35
N ALA A 781 62.53 -8.30 -9.53
CA ALA A 781 62.72 -9.66 -10.03
C ALA A 781 62.23 -10.73 -9.03
N ARG A 782 62.40 -10.48 -7.73
CA ARG A 782 62.00 -11.38 -6.64
C ARG A 782 60.54 -11.22 -6.19
N ARG A 783 59.84 -10.19 -6.66
CA ARG A 783 58.45 -9.90 -6.29
C ARG A 783 57.48 -10.97 -6.79
N ALA A 784 56.52 -11.35 -5.95
CA ALA A 784 55.38 -12.17 -6.36
C ALA A 784 54.40 -11.33 -7.21
N GLY A 785 54.04 -11.82 -8.39
CA GLY A 785 52.97 -11.21 -9.21
C GLY A 785 53.40 -10.10 -10.18
N ALA A 786 54.68 -9.70 -10.25
CA ALA A 786 55.17 -8.67 -11.18
C ALA A 786 56.66 -8.86 -11.56
N ARG A 787 57.03 -10.08 -11.97
CA ARG A 787 58.45 -10.46 -12.14
C ARG A 787 59.05 -9.87 -13.41
N LEU A 788 59.90 -8.86 -13.27
CA LEU A 788 60.75 -8.39 -14.37
C LEU A 788 62.11 -9.08 -14.29
N GLN A 789 62.24 -10.18 -15.03
CA GLN A 789 63.43 -11.04 -15.04
C GLN A 789 64.41 -10.68 -16.16
N THR A 790 64.27 -9.50 -16.77
CA THR A 790 65.20 -8.97 -17.76
C THR A 790 65.89 -7.73 -17.20
N LEU A 791 67.20 -7.64 -17.35
CA LEU A 791 68.01 -6.47 -17.01
C LEU A 791 68.71 -5.98 -18.27
N VAL A 792 68.60 -4.69 -18.56
CA VAL A 792 69.22 -4.11 -19.75
C VAL A 792 70.10 -2.94 -19.35
N ILE A 793 71.38 -2.99 -19.71
CA ILE A 793 72.39 -2.01 -19.33
C ILE A 793 72.92 -1.32 -20.59
N ASP A 794 72.40 -0.15 -20.95
CA ASP A 794 72.84 0.63 -22.13
C ASP A 794 73.87 1.70 -21.77
N GLU A 795 75.14 1.46 -22.14
CA GLU A 795 76.29 2.38 -22.09
C GLU A 795 76.46 3.30 -20.85
N GLY A 796 77.63 3.17 -20.23
CA GLY A 796 78.03 3.94 -19.04
C GLY A 796 79.44 3.60 -18.55
N PHE A 797 80.00 2.51 -19.08
CA PHE A 797 81.40 2.10 -18.93
C PHE A 797 82.42 3.13 -19.45
N GLY A 798 82.00 4.06 -20.33
CA GLY A 798 82.89 5.07 -20.92
C GLY A 798 83.35 6.17 -19.96
N SER A 799 82.56 6.50 -18.93
CA SER A 799 82.93 7.44 -17.87
C SER A 799 83.78 6.80 -16.77
N GLN A 800 84.03 5.49 -16.87
CA GLN A 800 84.79 4.71 -15.91
C GLN A 800 86.21 4.45 -16.41
N ASP A 801 87.13 4.40 -15.45
CA ASP A 801 88.48 3.90 -15.61
C ASP A 801 88.50 2.37 -15.79
N LEU A 802 89.66 1.82 -16.15
CA LEU A 802 89.83 0.38 -16.43
C LEU A 802 89.42 -0.49 -15.22
N GLU A 803 89.78 -0.05 -14.00
CA GLU A 803 89.42 -0.70 -12.75
C GLU A 803 87.90 -0.64 -12.48
N GLY A 804 87.25 0.51 -12.69
CA GLY A 804 85.81 0.67 -12.57
C GLY A 804 85.02 -0.19 -13.57
N ARG A 805 85.51 -0.34 -14.81
CA ARG A 805 84.90 -1.20 -15.83
C ARG A 805 84.92 -2.67 -15.41
N GLN A 806 86.05 -3.15 -14.91
CA GLN A 806 86.18 -4.53 -14.44
C GLN A 806 85.20 -4.82 -13.28
N ARG A 807 85.12 -3.92 -12.29
CA ARG A 807 84.19 -4.05 -11.17
C ARG A 807 82.72 -4.05 -11.59
N LEU A 808 82.37 -3.28 -12.62
CA LEU A 808 81.00 -3.30 -13.16
C LEU A 808 80.67 -4.66 -13.77
N VAL A 809 81.60 -5.28 -14.51
CA VAL A 809 81.40 -6.64 -15.03
C VAL A 809 81.24 -7.65 -13.89
N GLU A 810 82.04 -7.54 -12.83
CA GLU A 810 81.92 -8.40 -11.64
C GLU A 810 80.56 -8.24 -10.94
N ALA A 811 80.07 -6.99 -10.80
CA ALA A 811 78.75 -6.71 -10.24
C ALA A 811 77.62 -7.29 -11.09
N ILE A 812 77.72 -7.20 -12.43
CA ILE A 812 76.74 -7.78 -13.37
C ILE A 812 76.72 -9.31 -13.25
N ASN A 813 77.89 -9.94 -13.17
CA ASN A 813 78.00 -11.40 -13.00
C ASN A 813 77.43 -11.88 -11.66
N LEU A 814 77.47 -11.05 -10.61
CA LEU A 814 76.90 -11.40 -9.32
C LEU A 814 75.37 -11.45 -9.36
N VAL A 815 74.76 -10.44 -9.96
CA VAL A 815 73.29 -10.37 -10.09
C VAL A 815 72.76 -11.29 -11.18
N GLN A 816 73.63 -11.95 -11.94
CA GLN A 816 73.25 -12.86 -13.02
C GLN A 816 72.20 -13.88 -12.59
N LYS A 817 72.26 -14.43 -11.37
CA LYS A 817 71.30 -15.44 -10.90
C LYS A 817 69.90 -14.89 -10.60
N ASP A 818 69.77 -13.58 -10.42
CA ASP A 818 68.49 -12.94 -10.10
C ASP A 818 67.67 -12.60 -11.35
N PHE A 819 68.26 -12.66 -12.54
CA PHE A 819 67.62 -12.34 -13.82
C PHE A 819 67.75 -13.49 -14.80
N GLU A 820 66.68 -13.79 -15.54
CA GLU A 820 66.68 -14.79 -16.62
C GLU A 820 67.38 -14.27 -17.87
N ARG A 821 67.48 -12.93 -18.02
CA ARG A 821 68.13 -12.29 -19.17
C ARG A 821 68.84 -10.99 -18.79
N ILE A 822 70.12 -10.88 -19.13
CA ILE A 822 70.90 -9.65 -18.99
C ILE A 822 71.47 -9.24 -20.35
N LEU A 823 71.16 -8.03 -20.80
CA LEU A 823 71.66 -7.45 -22.05
C LEU A 823 72.53 -6.23 -21.74
N VAL A 824 73.81 -6.28 -22.10
CA VAL A 824 74.77 -5.18 -21.87
C VAL A 824 75.13 -4.56 -23.21
N ILE A 825 74.94 -3.24 -23.38
CA ILE A 825 75.32 -2.52 -24.59
C ILE A 825 76.61 -1.75 -24.34
N THR A 826 77.60 -1.99 -25.20
CA THR A 826 78.87 -1.28 -25.14
C THR A 826 79.53 -1.19 -26.51
N HIS A 827 80.21 -0.07 -26.77
CA HIS A 827 81.09 0.11 -27.92
C HIS A 827 82.56 -0.22 -27.60
N LEU A 828 82.88 -0.51 -26.33
CA LEU A 828 84.24 -0.80 -25.89
C LEU A 828 84.64 -2.22 -26.31
N GLU A 829 85.66 -2.34 -27.16
CA GLU A 829 86.13 -3.63 -27.64
C GLU A 829 86.64 -4.52 -26.51
N GLU A 830 87.28 -3.94 -25.51
CA GLU A 830 87.82 -4.62 -24.31
C GLU A 830 86.75 -5.35 -23.50
N LEU A 831 85.50 -4.88 -23.54
CA LEU A 831 84.39 -5.50 -22.79
C LEU A 831 83.68 -6.60 -23.57
N LYS A 832 83.90 -6.71 -24.90
CA LYS A 832 83.25 -7.74 -25.72
C LYS A 832 83.66 -9.15 -25.28
N ASP A 833 84.90 -9.33 -24.83
CA ASP A 833 85.46 -10.61 -24.38
C ASP A 833 84.99 -11.04 -22.99
N ALA A 834 84.39 -10.15 -22.21
CA ALA A 834 83.94 -10.43 -20.85
C ALA A 834 82.57 -11.15 -20.78
N PHE A 835 81.85 -11.27 -21.89
CA PHE A 835 80.50 -11.84 -21.94
C PHE A 835 80.43 -13.09 -22.85
N PRO A 836 79.63 -14.12 -22.50
CA PRO A 836 79.60 -15.41 -23.20
C PRO A 836 78.90 -15.35 -24.56
N THR A 837 77.84 -14.54 -24.69
CA THR A 837 77.10 -14.34 -25.94
C THR A 837 77.30 -12.92 -26.46
N ARG A 838 77.42 -12.77 -27.78
CA ARG A 838 77.54 -11.49 -28.46
C ARG A 838 76.42 -11.29 -29.46
N ILE A 839 75.84 -10.10 -29.45
CA ILE A 839 74.91 -9.63 -30.47
C ILE A 839 75.63 -8.50 -31.21
N GLU A 840 76.22 -8.82 -32.35
CA GLU A 840 77.01 -7.88 -33.13
C GLU A 840 76.12 -7.13 -34.12
N VAL A 841 76.13 -5.80 -34.03
CA VAL A 841 75.36 -4.91 -34.89
C VAL A 841 76.30 -4.25 -35.89
N GLN A 842 76.14 -4.63 -37.16
CA GLN A 842 76.94 -4.13 -38.27
C GLN A 842 76.14 -3.14 -39.11
N LYS A 843 76.78 -2.04 -39.51
CA LYS A 843 76.16 -1.03 -40.37
C LYS A 843 76.47 -1.34 -41.83
N THR A 844 75.43 -1.56 -42.64
CA THR A 844 75.55 -1.79 -44.08
C THR A 844 74.91 -0.66 -44.89
N LEU A 845 75.10 -0.68 -46.22
CA LEU A 845 74.44 0.27 -47.14
C LEU A 845 72.90 0.13 -47.14
N GLN A 846 72.39 -1.05 -46.76
CA GLN A 846 70.97 -1.38 -46.70
C GLN A 846 70.40 -1.29 -45.26
N GLY A 847 71.08 -0.58 -44.36
CA GLY A 847 70.70 -0.45 -42.95
C GLY A 847 71.54 -1.32 -42.03
N SER A 848 71.10 -1.43 -40.78
CA SER A 848 71.82 -2.18 -39.74
C SER A 848 71.42 -3.66 -39.80
N PHE A 849 72.40 -4.54 -39.61
CA PHE A 849 72.23 -5.99 -39.56
C PHE A 849 72.70 -6.50 -38.19
N VAL A 850 72.10 -7.59 -37.71
CA VAL A 850 72.43 -8.19 -36.40
C VAL A 850 72.83 -9.64 -36.61
N GLU A 851 73.96 -10.01 -36.02
CA GLU A 851 74.45 -11.38 -35.94
C GLU A 851 74.58 -11.79 -34.47
N VAL A 852 74.05 -12.96 -34.12
CA VAL A 852 74.18 -13.51 -32.76
C VAL A 852 75.26 -14.58 -32.77
N THR A 853 76.34 -14.33 -32.04
CA THR A 853 77.51 -15.22 -31.93
C THR A 853 77.63 -15.69 -30.50
N THR A 854 77.53 -17.00 -30.28
CA THR A 854 77.70 -17.63 -28.97
C THR A 854 79.08 -18.29 -28.93
N ARG A 855 79.83 -18.08 -27.83
CA ARG A 855 81.12 -18.76 -27.60
C ARG A 855 80.96 -20.11 -26.93
#